data_AF-A0A319DRA2-F1
#
_entry.id   AF-A0A319DRA2-F1
#
_cell.length_a   1.000
_cell.length_b   1.000
_cell.length_c   1.000
_cell.angle_alpha   90.00
_cell.angle_beta   90.00
_cell.angle_gamma   90.00
#
_symmetry.space_group_name_H-M   'P 1'
#
loop_
_entity.id
_entity.type
_entity.pdbx_description
1 polymer ?
#
loop_
_entity_poly.entity_id
_entity_poly.type
_entity_poly.pdbx_seq_one_letter_code
_entity_poly.pdbx_strand_id
1 'polypeptide(L)'
;MPSPPADTSDELPVEALLESFIPGYKFFSHLCTYYFRIDISSYLFIVAVLFAFWTYAAKAFWDRFQSFLCFVAATVEIRSHDDLHNDAMRWVSINVDLTVSRKAVAGTKRTFPWEDKNNEDDLSEADRAQFDVDPSKPWLKRHHNKRKIRYTPGPLRFHRFTYKRCWIFLYRQAFRSPKSPWAASMEDLSFYAAPWNKWVLRSLISDMQQASFDQDSYRINIRRGLKLGFGSEWVHVASKKPRELSTIILRHEQKKHIIEDVRGYLDPDTRAWYEIRGIPYRRGYLLHGLPGTGKSTMCLVLASLFNLDIYTVNLCANSLDENTLTLLFQSLPKFCIVVFEDVDQAGIPKRKTGNSMRQTCEDAEHDEQDSEQEADNDKQPSNGITLSAFLNIIDGLTAQEGRILIMTTNAIEKLDHALLRPGRVDLKVEFGHADALALQEHFLMFFMQPAAAYVMGDLDSCGRMIVPYSLPACSGWTTEYIVHLSTMFAENVPPNRYTAAEVQNYLLQYRSRPLEAVNNAHRWVDKRQAPFDIDFAAPLSTFRIADSPDLYAIHGRAYSIQVSAVIFSYTRTGDGRTDETIELRALLLQRASNGSKEGYWDIGPGGCVETGDATLQDAIEREVMKSTGLPFSKIVHSLSVKQWSRSTHSEQREWIEFPYIISVSESDEDIPLASSGRAFGRISQIEGIAKEYEDFAWATEAEIRAGKYKLHEDHQNIILECFEKERTANKRLP
;
A
#
# COMPACT_ATOMS: atom_id res chain seq x y z
N MET A 1 -11.70 -6.33 114.19
CA MET A 1 -11.16 -7.47 113.39
C MET A 1 -12.25 -8.52 113.26
N PRO A 2 -12.30 -9.34 112.20
CA PRO A 2 -11.58 -9.25 110.93
C PRO A 2 -12.53 -9.26 109.69
N SER A 3 -11.93 -9.24 108.49
CA SER A 3 -12.52 -9.46 107.15
C SER A 3 -12.02 -10.82 106.60
N PRO A 4 -12.22 -11.22 105.31
CA PRO A 4 -13.09 -10.72 104.25
C PRO A 4 -14.27 -11.71 104.03
N PRO A 5 -14.57 -12.40 102.88
CA PRO A 5 -13.95 -12.46 101.53
C PRO A 5 -14.57 -11.43 100.54
N ALA A 6 -14.42 -11.68 99.24
CA ALA A 6 -15.09 -11.03 98.11
C ALA A 6 -15.58 -12.11 97.13
N ASP A 7 -16.60 -11.82 96.33
CA ASP A 7 -17.10 -12.72 95.27
C ASP A 7 -17.01 -12.05 93.89
N THR A 8 -16.73 -12.87 92.87
CA THR A 8 -16.34 -12.45 91.52
C THR A 8 -17.40 -12.73 90.48
N SER A 9 -17.82 -11.72 89.69
CA SER A 9 -18.02 -11.83 88.23
C SER A 9 -18.55 -10.52 87.62
N ASP A 10 -17.72 -9.81 86.85
CA ASP A 10 -18.17 -8.78 85.91
C ASP A 10 -18.78 -9.44 84.66
N GLU A 11 -20.04 -9.87 84.74
CA GLU A 11 -20.83 -10.17 83.54
C GLU A 11 -21.61 -8.92 83.10
N LEU A 12 -21.21 -8.34 81.95
CA LEU A 12 -21.96 -7.27 81.30
C LEU A 12 -23.38 -7.76 80.99
N PRO A 13 -24.44 -7.14 81.53
CA PRO A 13 -25.79 -7.64 81.35
C PRO A 13 -26.21 -7.49 79.88
N VAL A 14 -26.51 -8.62 79.25
CA VAL A 14 -26.90 -8.73 77.82
C VAL A 14 -28.06 -7.77 77.47
N GLU A 15 -28.95 -7.51 78.42
CA GLU A 15 -30.06 -6.54 78.30
C GLU A 15 -29.61 -5.09 78.06
N ALA A 16 -28.44 -4.69 78.55
CA ALA A 16 -27.88 -3.35 78.30
C ALA A 16 -27.33 -3.21 76.88
N LEU A 17 -26.83 -4.31 76.30
CA LEU A 17 -26.47 -4.38 74.88
C LEU A 17 -27.72 -4.40 73.99
N LEU A 18 -28.76 -5.17 74.34
CA LEU A 18 -29.98 -5.23 73.53
C LEU A 18 -30.73 -3.88 73.48
N GLU A 19 -30.74 -3.11 74.57
CA GLU A 19 -31.31 -1.75 74.60
C GLU A 19 -30.57 -0.76 73.69
N SER A 20 -29.27 -0.95 73.44
CA SER A 20 -28.50 -0.07 72.53
C SER A 20 -28.70 -0.40 71.05
N PHE A 21 -29.04 -1.66 70.73
CA PHE A 21 -29.42 -2.08 69.37
C PHE A 21 -30.91 -1.86 69.05
N ILE A 22 -31.79 -1.95 70.05
CA ILE A 22 -33.25 -1.80 69.89
C ILE A 22 -33.75 -0.86 71.01
N PRO A 23 -33.87 0.46 70.75
CA PRO A 23 -34.35 1.42 71.75
C PRO A 23 -35.77 1.08 72.23
N GLY A 24 -35.96 0.99 73.55
CA GLY A 24 -37.22 0.58 74.18
C GLY A 24 -37.37 -0.93 74.42
N TYR A 25 -36.35 -1.73 74.13
CA TYR A 25 -36.35 -3.19 74.34
C TYR A 25 -36.70 -3.57 75.78
N LYS A 26 -36.12 -2.90 76.79
CA LYS A 26 -36.36 -3.16 78.21
C LYS A 26 -37.83 -2.95 78.60
N PHE A 27 -38.46 -1.90 78.10
CA PHE A 27 -39.89 -1.66 78.35
C PHE A 27 -40.76 -2.77 77.74
N PHE A 28 -40.47 -3.17 76.51
CA PHE A 28 -41.21 -4.24 75.82
C PHE A 28 -40.97 -5.63 76.45
N SER A 29 -39.73 -5.94 76.83
CA SER A 29 -39.34 -7.17 77.51
C SER A 29 -40.02 -7.30 78.87
N HIS A 30 -40.04 -6.24 79.69
CA HIS A 30 -40.78 -6.24 80.95
C HIS A 30 -42.29 -6.36 80.75
N LEU A 31 -42.87 -5.67 79.78
CA LEU A 31 -44.31 -5.77 79.47
C LEU A 31 -44.72 -7.21 79.11
N CYS A 32 -43.94 -7.86 78.24
CA CYS A 32 -44.23 -9.22 77.79
C CYS A 32 -43.94 -10.28 78.88
N THR A 33 -42.89 -10.09 79.67
CA THR A 33 -42.61 -10.93 80.84
C THR A 33 -43.75 -10.83 81.87
N TYR A 34 -44.28 -9.62 82.10
CA TYR A 34 -45.38 -9.38 83.03
C TYR A 34 -46.71 -9.99 82.57
N TYR A 35 -47.10 -9.77 81.31
CA TYR A 35 -48.40 -10.25 80.79
C TYR A 35 -48.40 -11.71 80.34
N PHE A 36 -47.32 -12.20 79.71
CA PHE A 36 -47.28 -13.53 79.09
C PHE A 36 -46.35 -14.52 79.81
N ARG A 37 -45.55 -14.08 80.79
CA ARG A 37 -44.53 -14.90 81.48
C ARG A 37 -43.51 -15.56 80.53
N ILE A 38 -43.19 -14.89 79.42
CA ILE A 38 -42.22 -15.33 78.41
C ILE A 38 -41.01 -14.39 78.46
N ASP A 39 -39.83 -14.94 78.74
CA ASP A 39 -38.56 -14.21 78.65
C ASP A 39 -38.11 -14.09 77.18
N ILE A 40 -38.43 -12.94 76.58
CA ILE A 40 -38.14 -12.61 75.18
C ILE A 40 -36.64 -12.72 74.84
N SER A 41 -35.74 -12.50 75.79
CA SER A 41 -34.29 -12.48 75.55
C SER A 41 -33.80 -13.84 75.03
N SER A 42 -34.31 -14.92 75.62
CA SER A 42 -34.01 -16.30 75.21
C SER A 42 -34.52 -16.61 73.79
N TYR A 43 -35.73 -16.18 73.44
CA TYR A 43 -36.30 -16.38 72.10
C TYR A 43 -35.63 -15.52 71.04
N LEU A 44 -35.22 -14.30 71.36
CA LEU A 44 -34.52 -13.41 70.45
C LEU A 44 -33.14 -13.98 70.06
N PHE A 45 -32.43 -14.59 71.02
CA PHE A 45 -31.21 -15.35 70.74
C PHE A 45 -31.47 -16.56 69.83
N ILE A 46 -32.51 -17.35 70.09
CA ILE A 46 -32.90 -18.49 69.23
C ILE A 46 -33.25 -18.02 67.82
N VAL A 47 -33.99 -16.92 67.67
CA VAL A 47 -34.34 -16.33 66.36
C VAL A 47 -33.09 -15.82 65.64
N ALA A 48 -32.14 -15.18 66.35
CA ALA A 48 -30.87 -14.75 65.76
C ALA A 48 -30.01 -15.94 65.29
N VAL A 49 -29.94 -17.03 66.07
CA VAL A 49 -29.25 -18.27 65.68
C VAL A 49 -29.94 -18.94 64.50
N LEU A 50 -31.27 -19.02 64.48
CA LEU A 50 -32.04 -19.56 63.35
C LEU A 50 -31.89 -18.70 62.09
N PHE A 51 -31.83 -17.37 62.22
CA PHE A 51 -31.58 -16.46 61.10
C PHE A 51 -30.15 -16.58 60.56
N ALA A 52 -29.14 -16.66 61.43
CA ALA A 52 -27.76 -16.92 61.05
C ALA A 52 -27.61 -18.30 60.38
N PHE A 53 -28.24 -19.33 60.93
CA PHE A 53 -28.31 -20.66 60.33
C PHE A 53 -29.02 -20.62 58.97
N TRP A 54 -30.18 -19.96 58.85
CA TRP A 54 -30.93 -19.91 57.60
C TRP A 54 -30.21 -19.11 56.52
N THR A 55 -29.58 -17.99 56.84
CA THR A 55 -28.79 -17.21 55.88
C THR A 55 -27.56 -17.98 55.39
N TYR A 56 -26.89 -18.74 56.25
CA TYR A 56 -25.80 -19.63 55.86
C TYR A 56 -26.29 -20.86 55.06
N ALA A 57 -27.30 -21.56 55.57
CA ALA A 57 -27.85 -22.79 54.99
C ALA A 57 -28.55 -22.54 53.65
N ALA A 58 -29.31 -21.45 53.51
CA ALA A 58 -29.93 -21.08 52.23
C ALA A 58 -28.87 -20.73 51.18
N LYS A 59 -27.77 -20.06 51.57
CA LYS A 59 -26.64 -19.81 50.67
C LYS A 59 -25.95 -21.12 50.26
N ALA A 60 -25.57 -21.97 51.23
CA ALA A 60 -24.93 -23.25 50.96
C ALA A 60 -25.83 -24.20 50.14
N PHE A 61 -27.14 -24.19 50.39
CA PHE A 61 -28.14 -24.90 49.58
C PHE A 61 -28.20 -24.34 48.16
N TRP A 62 -28.27 -23.02 48.00
CA TRP A 62 -28.32 -22.40 46.67
C TRP A 62 -27.06 -22.69 45.85
N ASP A 63 -25.87 -22.57 46.45
CA ASP A 63 -24.59 -22.86 45.82
C ASP A 63 -24.49 -24.35 45.40
N ARG A 64 -24.95 -25.28 46.24
CA ARG A 64 -25.06 -26.71 45.89
C ARG A 64 -26.12 -26.98 44.83
N PHE A 65 -27.29 -26.36 44.90
CA PHE A 65 -28.38 -26.53 43.94
C PHE A 65 -27.99 -26.01 42.55
N GLN A 66 -27.34 -24.85 42.49
CA GLN A 66 -26.77 -24.28 41.27
C GLN A 66 -25.68 -25.21 40.70
N SER A 67 -24.83 -25.79 41.55
CA SER A 67 -23.81 -26.78 41.13
C SER A 67 -24.45 -28.06 40.57
N PHE A 68 -25.52 -28.56 41.19
CA PHE A 68 -26.30 -29.70 40.70
C PHE A 68 -26.97 -29.39 39.35
N LEU A 69 -27.59 -28.22 39.19
CA LEU A 69 -28.16 -27.79 37.91
C LEU A 69 -27.08 -27.71 36.81
N CYS A 70 -25.89 -27.21 37.13
CA CYS A 70 -24.77 -27.17 36.17
C CYS A 70 -24.22 -28.56 35.83
N PHE A 71 -24.24 -29.50 36.78
CA PHE A 71 -23.79 -30.88 36.57
C PHE A 71 -24.70 -31.66 35.61
N VAL A 72 -26.03 -31.48 35.72
CA VAL A 72 -26.99 -32.20 34.86
C VAL A 72 -27.28 -31.43 33.55
N ALA A 73 -27.07 -30.11 33.50
CA ALA A 73 -27.24 -29.32 32.28
C ALA A 73 -26.28 -29.73 31.16
N ALA A 74 -26.75 -29.66 29.91
CA ALA A 74 -25.87 -29.74 28.76
C ALA A 74 -25.00 -28.47 28.70
N THR A 75 -23.71 -28.61 28.43
CA THR A 75 -22.75 -27.49 28.37
C THR A 75 -22.04 -27.42 27.02
N VAL A 76 -21.65 -26.21 26.60
CA VAL A 76 -20.60 -25.96 25.61
C VAL A 76 -19.74 -24.79 26.07
N GLU A 77 -18.43 -24.91 25.91
CA GLU A 77 -17.42 -23.91 26.26
C GLU A 77 -16.75 -23.41 24.98
N ILE A 78 -16.62 -22.09 24.82
CA ILE A 78 -15.93 -21.41 23.72
C ILE A 78 -14.71 -20.71 24.31
N ARG A 79 -13.52 -21.08 23.82
CA ARG A 79 -12.23 -20.60 24.32
C ARG A 79 -11.92 -19.19 23.85
N SER A 80 -11.24 -18.39 24.68
CA SER A 80 -10.87 -17.00 24.39
C SER A 80 -9.96 -16.78 23.16
N HIS A 81 -9.37 -17.84 22.62
CA HIS A 81 -8.46 -17.83 21.46
C HIS A 81 -9.10 -18.40 20.18
N ASP A 82 -10.37 -18.79 20.23
CA ASP A 82 -11.12 -19.25 19.07
C ASP A 82 -11.72 -18.02 18.34
N ASP A 83 -11.70 -18.00 17.01
CA ASP A 83 -12.38 -16.95 16.22
C ASP A 83 -13.88 -16.87 16.62
N LEU A 84 -14.50 -18.01 16.93
CA LEU A 84 -15.88 -18.13 17.40
C LEU A 84 -16.15 -17.36 18.72
N HIS A 85 -15.14 -17.09 19.54
CA HIS A 85 -15.31 -16.28 20.75
C HIS A 85 -15.77 -14.85 20.42
N ASN A 86 -15.17 -14.26 19.38
CA ASN A 86 -15.48 -12.92 18.93
C ASN A 86 -16.92 -12.84 18.39
N ASP A 87 -17.34 -13.83 17.61
CA ASP A 87 -18.71 -13.97 17.11
C ASP A 87 -19.72 -14.13 18.25
N ALA A 88 -19.44 -15.03 19.19
CA ALA A 88 -20.29 -15.27 20.36
C ALA A 88 -20.41 -14.02 21.24
N MET A 89 -19.31 -13.29 21.49
CA MET A 89 -19.35 -12.02 22.23
C MET A 89 -20.10 -10.92 21.49
N ARG A 90 -19.94 -10.81 20.17
CA ARG A 90 -20.69 -9.88 19.30
C ARG A 90 -22.19 -10.18 19.38
N TRP A 91 -22.59 -11.44 19.22
CA TRP A 91 -23.97 -11.91 19.36
C TRP A 91 -24.54 -11.61 20.75
N VAL A 92 -23.82 -11.95 21.82
CA VAL A 92 -24.20 -11.67 23.22
C VAL A 92 -24.41 -10.16 23.46
N SER A 93 -23.62 -9.29 22.82
CA SER A 93 -23.76 -7.82 22.94
C SER A 93 -25.03 -7.25 22.27
N ILE A 94 -25.65 -7.99 21.36
CA ILE A 94 -26.84 -7.59 20.60
C ILE A 94 -28.12 -8.15 21.25
N ASN A 95 -28.03 -9.25 22.00
CA ASN A 95 -29.18 -9.93 22.59
C ASN A 95 -29.79 -9.14 23.76
N VAL A 96 -31.04 -8.71 23.60
CA VAL A 96 -31.77 -7.87 24.56
C VAL A 96 -31.83 -8.48 25.97
N ASP A 97 -32.15 -9.77 26.10
CA ASP A 97 -32.19 -10.50 27.38
C ASP A 97 -30.85 -10.41 28.15
N LEU A 98 -29.72 -10.32 27.43
CA LEU A 98 -28.37 -10.32 28.00
C LEU A 98 -27.86 -8.91 28.27
N THR A 99 -28.25 -7.90 27.48
CA THR A 99 -27.87 -6.50 27.72
C THR A 99 -28.53 -5.91 28.98
N VAL A 100 -29.71 -6.39 29.38
CA VAL A 100 -30.44 -5.97 30.59
C VAL A 100 -30.01 -6.76 31.85
N SER A 101 -28.84 -7.40 31.82
CA SER A 101 -28.33 -8.21 32.93
C SER A 101 -27.98 -7.38 34.18
N ARG A 102 -28.27 -7.91 35.38
CA ARG A 102 -28.04 -7.24 36.69
C ARG A 102 -26.57 -6.90 37.00
N LYS A 103 -25.62 -7.42 36.22
CA LYS A 103 -24.19 -7.07 36.27
C LYS A 103 -23.74 -6.99 34.82
N ALA A 104 -23.51 -5.80 34.32
CA ALA A 104 -22.99 -5.56 32.98
C ALA A 104 -21.57 -4.98 33.02
N VAL A 105 -20.77 -5.30 32.01
CA VAL A 105 -19.52 -4.62 31.66
C VAL A 105 -19.82 -3.69 30.50
N ALA A 106 -19.69 -2.40 30.77
CA ALA A 106 -19.68 -1.35 29.76
C ALA A 106 -18.31 -1.30 29.07
N GLY A 107 -18.29 -1.30 27.75
CA GLY A 107 -17.07 -1.07 26.97
C GLY A 107 -17.35 -0.12 25.81
N THR A 108 -16.29 0.48 25.29
CA THR A 108 -16.33 1.29 24.06
C THR A 108 -15.67 0.51 22.92
N LYS A 109 -15.75 1.01 21.69
CA LYS A 109 -15.14 0.37 20.51
C LYS A 109 -13.63 0.12 20.58
N ARG A 110 -12.92 0.74 21.55
CA ARG A 110 -11.50 0.48 21.82
C ARG A 110 -11.26 -0.68 22.81
N THR A 111 -12.30 -1.13 23.50
CA THR A 111 -12.25 -2.12 24.59
C THR A 111 -12.71 -3.52 24.14
N PHE A 112 -13.38 -3.62 22.98
CA PHE A 112 -13.88 -4.87 22.42
C PHE A 112 -13.08 -5.24 21.15
N PRO A 113 -12.20 -6.26 21.20
CA PRO A 113 -11.41 -6.70 20.05
C PRO A 113 -12.21 -7.06 18.79
N TRP A 114 -13.48 -7.45 18.96
CA TRP A 114 -14.40 -7.94 17.92
C TRP A 114 -15.33 -6.87 17.32
N GLU A 115 -15.21 -5.58 17.68
CA GLU A 115 -15.93 -4.52 16.97
C GLU A 115 -15.12 -4.04 15.75
N ASP A 116 -15.55 -4.45 14.57
CA ASP A 116 -14.88 -4.09 13.31
C ASP A 116 -14.92 -2.57 13.06
N LYS A 117 -13.76 -2.01 12.73
CA LYS A 117 -13.49 -0.57 12.65
C LYS A 117 -14.23 0.11 11.49
N ASN A 118 -14.68 -0.66 10.50
CA ASN A 118 -15.02 -0.21 9.16
C ASN A 118 -16.51 -0.35 8.78
N ASN A 119 -17.42 -0.53 9.76
CA ASN A 119 -18.88 -0.62 9.52
C ASN A 119 -19.65 0.70 9.70
N GLU A 120 -18.95 1.82 9.94
CA GLU A 120 -19.55 3.16 10.08
C GLU A 120 -18.87 4.19 9.15
N ASP A 121 -18.36 3.76 8.00
CA ASP A 121 -17.72 4.66 7.02
C ASP A 121 -18.70 5.39 6.10
N ASP A 122 -19.87 4.81 5.84
CA ASP A 122 -20.82 5.36 4.88
C ASP A 122 -21.74 6.39 5.56
N LEU A 123 -21.59 7.68 5.19
CA LEU A 123 -22.48 8.76 5.64
C LEU A 123 -23.87 8.58 5.03
N SER A 124 -24.92 8.65 5.87
CA SER A 124 -26.31 8.65 5.40
C SER A 124 -26.62 9.89 4.56
N GLU A 125 -27.68 9.87 3.75
CA GLU A 125 -28.06 11.03 2.93
C GLU A 125 -28.32 12.29 3.79
N ALA A 126 -28.89 12.13 4.99
CA ALA A 126 -29.05 13.21 5.95
C ALA A 126 -27.70 13.74 6.48
N ASP A 127 -26.70 12.87 6.67
CA ASP A 127 -25.34 13.29 7.06
C ASP A 127 -24.61 13.99 5.90
N ARG A 128 -24.87 13.59 4.65
CA ARG A 128 -24.32 14.25 3.45
C ARG A 128 -24.91 15.65 3.27
N ALA A 129 -26.24 15.78 3.31
CA ALA A 129 -26.90 17.09 3.28
C ALA A 129 -26.45 18.01 4.44
N GLN A 130 -26.13 17.44 5.61
CA GLN A 130 -25.59 18.20 6.73
C GLN A 130 -24.10 18.57 6.55
N PHE A 131 -23.32 17.79 5.81
CA PHE A 131 -21.92 18.10 5.47
C PHE A 131 -21.81 19.37 4.62
N ASP A 132 -22.70 19.54 3.65
CA ASP A 132 -22.71 20.72 2.75
C ASP A 132 -23.03 22.03 3.51
N VAL A 133 -23.75 21.93 4.64
CA VAL A 133 -24.08 23.07 5.52
C VAL A 133 -23.03 23.31 6.58
N ASP A 134 -22.46 22.25 7.15
CA ASP A 134 -21.42 22.31 8.18
C ASP A 134 -20.54 21.05 8.09
N PRO A 135 -19.34 21.15 7.49
CA PRO A 135 -18.45 20.02 7.30
C PRO A 135 -18.07 19.30 8.60
N SER A 136 -18.14 19.98 9.75
CA SER A 136 -17.72 19.42 11.05
C SER A 136 -18.77 18.50 11.68
N LYS A 137 -20.06 18.75 11.47
CA LYS A 137 -21.16 18.05 12.17
C LYS A 137 -21.19 16.54 11.91
N PRO A 138 -21.05 16.04 10.67
CA PRO A 138 -21.00 14.59 10.41
C PRO A 138 -19.83 13.92 11.14
N TRP A 139 -18.65 14.53 11.15
CA TRP A 139 -17.49 14.00 11.88
C TRP A 139 -17.68 14.07 13.39
N LEU A 140 -18.29 15.13 13.93
CA LEU A 140 -18.59 15.25 15.36
C LEU A 140 -19.59 14.15 15.80
N LYS A 141 -20.69 13.98 15.06
CA LYS A 141 -21.65 12.87 15.23
C LYS A 141 -20.95 11.51 15.18
N ARG A 142 -19.99 11.34 14.24
CA ARG A 142 -19.17 10.13 14.12
C ARG A 142 -18.19 9.93 15.28
N HIS A 143 -17.61 11.00 15.84
CA HIS A 143 -16.81 10.95 17.07
C HIS A 143 -17.64 10.56 18.29
N HIS A 144 -18.90 10.99 18.37
CA HIS A 144 -19.85 10.51 19.39
C HIS A 144 -20.24 9.05 19.17
N ASN A 145 -20.53 8.61 17.94
CA ASN A 145 -20.83 7.20 17.63
C ASN A 145 -19.63 6.25 17.90
N LYS A 146 -18.38 6.71 17.69
CA LYS A 146 -17.18 5.99 18.11
C LYS A 146 -17.06 5.80 19.62
N ARG A 147 -17.78 6.58 20.42
CA ARG A 147 -17.92 6.45 21.89
C ARG A 147 -19.20 5.73 22.31
N LYS A 148 -19.98 5.14 21.38
CA LYS A 148 -21.16 4.35 21.71
C LYS A 148 -20.76 3.20 22.64
N ILE A 149 -21.31 3.23 23.85
CA ILE A 149 -21.06 2.21 24.88
C ILE A 149 -21.92 0.99 24.53
N ARG A 150 -21.30 -0.19 24.45
CA ARG A 150 -22.05 -1.46 24.50
C ARG A 150 -21.96 -2.06 25.89
N TYR A 151 -23.04 -2.70 26.30
CA TYR A 151 -23.14 -3.44 27.54
C TYR A 151 -23.07 -4.93 27.22
N THR A 152 -22.17 -5.64 27.89
CA THR A 152 -22.09 -7.11 27.84
C THR A 152 -22.34 -7.67 29.24
N PRO A 153 -22.87 -8.89 29.41
CA PRO A 153 -23.07 -9.48 30.74
C PRO A 153 -21.72 -9.64 31.45
N GLY A 154 -21.58 -9.22 32.71
CA GLY A 154 -20.29 -9.16 33.39
C GLY A 154 -19.78 -10.52 33.93
N PRO A 155 -18.46 -10.71 34.11
CA PRO A 155 -17.86 -12.00 34.46
C PRO A 155 -18.20 -12.50 35.87
N LEU A 156 -17.92 -13.78 36.12
CA LEU A 156 -18.10 -14.47 37.41
C LEU A 156 -19.56 -14.49 37.91
N ARG A 157 -20.53 -14.51 36.99
CA ARG A 157 -21.96 -14.67 37.29
C ARG A 157 -22.66 -15.41 36.15
N PHE A 158 -23.66 -16.21 36.50
CA PHE A 158 -24.59 -16.80 35.53
C PHE A 158 -25.63 -15.77 35.07
N HIS A 159 -25.81 -15.62 33.76
CA HIS A 159 -26.80 -14.77 33.12
C HIS A 159 -27.80 -15.63 32.35
N ARG A 160 -29.07 -15.56 32.71
CA ARG A 160 -30.14 -16.38 32.13
C ARG A 160 -30.85 -15.63 31.02
N PHE A 161 -30.99 -16.25 29.86
CA PHE A 161 -31.81 -15.80 28.73
C PHE A 161 -32.69 -16.94 28.20
N THR A 162 -33.63 -16.62 27.32
CA THR A 162 -34.47 -17.64 26.67
C THR A 162 -34.14 -17.76 25.18
N TYR A 163 -34.02 -19.00 24.69
CA TYR A 163 -33.70 -19.27 23.29
C TYR A 163 -34.36 -20.57 22.85
N LYS A 164 -35.07 -20.53 21.71
CA LYS A 164 -35.89 -21.63 21.16
C LYS A 164 -36.71 -22.38 22.24
N ARG A 165 -37.36 -21.58 23.12
CA ARG A 165 -38.19 -21.99 24.28
C ARG A 165 -37.46 -22.75 25.41
N CYS A 166 -36.14 -22.87 25.36
CA CYS A 166 -35.31 -23.39 26.45
C CYS A 166 -34.69 -22.25 27.27
N TRP A 167 -34.27 -22.56 28.50
CA TRP A 167 -33.49 -21.63 29.32
C TRP A 167 -32.00 -21.88 29.06
N ILE A 168 -31.27 -20.81 28.75
CA ILE A 168 -29.82 -20.87 28.59
C ILE A 168 -29.18 -19.95 29.63
N PHE A 169 -28.12 -20.46 30.27
CA PHE A 169 -27.29 -19.71 31.20
C PHE A 169 -25.92 -19.49 30.57
N LEU A 170 -25.52 -18.23 30.42
CA LEU A 170 -24.17 -17.82 30.05
C LEU A 170 -23.35 -17.60 31.33
N TYR A 171 -22.18 -18.21 31.41
CA TYR A 171 -21.17 -17.96 32.42
C TYR A 171 -19.88 -17.50 31.74
N ARG A 172 -19.32 -16.37 32.19
CA ARG A 172 -18.06 -15.81 31.70
C ARG A 172 -16.98 -16.00 32.75
N GLN A 173 -15.92 -16.72 32.39
CA GLN A 173 -14.83 -17.11 33.29
C GLN A 173 -13.51 -16.45 32.86
N ALA A 174 -12.86 -15.72 33.76
CA ALA A 174 -11.54 -15.16 33.48
C ALA A 174 -10.51 -16.27 33.20
N PHE A 175 -9.76 -16.12 32.11
CA PHE A 175 -8.75 -17.06 31.66
C PHE A 175 -7.55 -17.04 32.62
N ARG A 176 -7.34 -18.14 33.35
CA ARG A 176 -6.26 -18.27 34.35
C ARG A 176 -5.00 -18.84 33.71
N SER A 177 -4.24 -18.00 32.99
CA SER A 177 -2.85 -18.33 32.64
C SER A 177 -1.89 -17.93 33.76
N PRO A 178 -1.10 -18.85 34.34
CA PRO A 178 -0.11 -18.53 35.36
C PRO A 178 1.16 -17.84 34.82
N LYS A 179 1.24 -17.54 33.51
CA LYS A 179 2.48 -17.07 32.84
C LYS A 179 2.36 -15.76 32.05
N SER A 180 1.21 -15.07 32.02
CA SER A 180 1.08 -13.80 31.29
C SER A 180 0.17 -12.79 32.02
N PRO A 181 0.70 -11.64 32.48
CA PRO A 181 -0.10 -10.54 33.02
C PRO A 181 -1.09 -9.96 32.00
N TRP A 182 -0.78 -10.05 30.70
CA TRP A 182 -1.61 -9.56 29.60
C TRP A 182 -2.78 -10.49 29.28
N ALA A 183 -2.73 -11.75 29.70
CA ALA A 183 -3.82 -12.71 29.51
C ALA A 183 -4.96 -12.56 30.54
N ALA A 184 -4.80 -11.68 31.55
CA ALA A 184 -5.79 -11.46 32.61
C ALA A 184 -7.11 -10.83 32.12
N SER A 185 -7.15 -10.30 30.90
CA SER A 185 -8.35 -9.75 30.23
C SER A 185 -9.07 -10.75 29.32
N MET A 186 -8.48 -11.92 29.07
CA MET A 186 -9.14 -12.99 28.30
C MET A 186 -10.19 -13.71 29.16
N GLU A 187 -11.28 -14.13 28.55
CA GLU A 187 -12.36 -14.84 29.22
C GLU A 187 -12.87 -16.00 28.36
N ASP A 188 -13.16 -17.15 28.96
CA ASP A 188 -13.85 -18.26 28.31
C ASP A 188 -15.38 -18.12 28.52
N LEU A 189 -16.16 -18.51 27.50
CA LEU A 189 -17.63 -18.45 27.53
C LEU A 189 -18.20 -19.85 27.69
N SER A 190 -18.99 -20.08 28.74
CA SER A 190 -19.69 -21.35 28.97
C SER A 190 -21.20 -21.15 28.88
N PHE A 191 -21.84 -21.89 27.97
CA PHE A 191 -23.29 -21.90 27.78
C PHE A 191 -23.88 -23.20 28.32
N TYR A 192 -24.88 -23.10 29.21
CA TYR A 192 -25.58 -24.21 29.83
C TYR A 192 -27.05 -24.21 29.40
N ALA A 193 -27.58 -25.33 28.92
CA ALA A 193 -28.98 -25.44 28.49
C ALA A 193 -29.84 -26.30 29.42
N ALA A 194 -31.03 -25.80 29.75
CA ALA A 194 -32.05 -26.48 30.52
C ALA A 194 -33.44 -26.41 29.83
N PRO A 195 -34.20 -27.51 29.75
CA PRO A 195 -33.82 -28.87 30.13
C PRO A 195 -32.93 -29.56 29.07
N TRP A 196 -31.78 -30.10 29.52
CA TRP A 196 -30.93 -31.17 28.93
C TRP A 196 -30.60 -31.18 27.42
N ASN A 197 -30.97 -30.17 26.62
CA ASN A 197 -30.96 -30.30 25.17
C ASN A 197 -29.68 -29.78 24.50
N LYS A 198 -28.72 -30.69 24.22
CA LYS A 198 -27.47 -30.39 23.50
C LYS A 198 -27.70 -29.91 22.05
N TRP A 199 -28.82 -30.28 21.41
CA TRP A 199 -29.16 -29.78 20.06
C TRP A 199 -29.45 -28.27 20.08
N VAL A 200 -30.07 -27.76 21.14
CA VAL A 200 -30.34 -26.32 21.29
C VAL A 200 -29.04 -25.52 21.42
N LEU A 201 -28.02 -26.03 22.12
CA LEU A 201 -26.69 -25.39 22.17
C LEU A 201 -25.97 -25.43 20.82
N ARG A 202 -26.06 -26.54 20.08
CA ARG A 202 -25.53 -26.61 18.70
C ARG A 202 -26.21 -25.60 17.78
N SER A 203 -27.54 -25.48 17.87
CA SER A 203 -28.27 -24.48 17.10
C SER A 203 -27.95 -23.05 17.54
N LEU A 204 -27.75 -22.79 18.84
CA LEU A 204 -27.32 -21.48 19.32
C LEU A 204 -25.99 -21.07 18.69
N ILE A 205 -25.00 -21.97 18.68
CA ILE A 205 -23.68 -21.72 18.09
C ILE A 205 -23.79 -21.55 16.57
N SER A 206 -24.62 -22.36 15.90
CA SER A 206 -24.90 -22.20 14.47
C SER A 206 -25.56 -20.85 14.16
N ASP A 207 -26.51 -20.40 14.98
CA ASP A 207 -27.16 -19.09 14.84
C ASP A 207 -26.18 -17.94 15.15
N MET A 208 -25.21 -18.12 16.06
CA MET A 208 -24.12 -17.16 16.32
C MET A 208 -23.18 -17.03 15.11
N GLN A 209 -22.75 -18.18 14.56
CA GLN A 209 -21.91 -18.23 13.36
C GLN A 209 -22.63 -17.63 12.15
N GLN A 210 -23.90 -18.00 11.92
CA GLN A 210 -24.70 -17.44 10.83
C GLN A 210 -24.89 -15.92 10.99
N ALA A 211 -25.18 -15.43 12.20
CA ALA A 211 -25.35 -13.99 12.44
C ALA A 211 -24.05 -13.18 12.26
N SER A 212 -22.88 -13.79 12.42
CA SER A 212 -21.60 -13.18 12.05
C SER A 212 -21.36 -13.26 10.55
N PHE A 213 -21.56 -14.44 9.95
CA PHE A 213 -21.43 -14.68 8.50
C PHE A 213 -22.35 -13.77 7.67
N ASP A 214 -23.61 -13.58 8.04
CA ASP A 214 -24.54 -12.69 7.32
C ASP A 214 -24.08 -11.22 7.33
N GLN A 215 -23.26 -10.81 8.31
CA GLN A 215 -22.71 -9.45 8.41
C GLN A 215 -21.32 -9.31 7.80
N ASP A 216 -20.52 -10.38 7.84
CA ASP A 216 -19.11 -10.36 7.46
C ASP A 216 -18.83 -11.09 6.13
N SER A 217 -19.82 -11.76 5.53
CA SER A 217 -19.75 -12.46 4.21
C SER A 217 -19.37 -11.56 3.04
N TYR A 218 -19.51 -10.24 3.19
CA TYR A 218 -19.05 -9.23 2.24
C TYR A 218 -17.76 -8.53 2.74
N ARG A 219 -16.84 -9.27 3.37
CA ARG A 219 -15.53 -8.75 3.81
C ARG A 219 -14.41 -9.75 3.58
N ILE A 220 -13.24 -9.23 3.22
CA ILE A 220 -11.99 -9.98 3.14
C ILE A 220 -11.18 -9.71 4.41
N ASN A 221 -10.85 -10.74 5.19
CA ASN A 221 -10.01 -10.59 6.37
C ASN A 221 -8.54 -10.61 5.98
N ILE A 222 -7.77 -9.71 6.58
CA ILE A 222 -6.32 -9.64 6.45
C ILE A 222 -5.71 -10.00 7.80
N ARG A 223 -5.10 -11.17 7.87
CA ARG A 223 -4.35 -11.66 9.03
C ARG A 223 -2.85 -11.49 8.80
N ARG A 224 -2.09 -11.17 9.86
CA ARG A 224 -0.63 -11.04 9.82
C ARG A 224 0.02 -12.02 10.78
N GLY A 225 1.04 -12.72 10.29
CA GLY A 225 1.84 -13.60 11.13
C GLY A 225 2.73 -12.79 12.07
N LEU A 226 2.59 -13.00 13.38
CA LEU A 226 3.36 -12.30 14.41
C LEU A 226 3.88 -13.28 15.47
N LYS A 227 5.08 -13.00 16.00
CA LYS A 227 5.61 -13.66 17.20
C LYS A 227 5.08 -12.93 18.44
N LEU A 228 4.33 -13.63 19.27
CA LEU A 228 3.68 -13.11 20.48
C LEU A 228 4.24 -13.86 21.70
N GLY A 229 5.26 -13.27 22.32
CA GLY A 229 6.00 -13.88 23.42
C GLY A 229 6.71 -15.16 22.97
N PHE A 230 6.30 -16.31 23.52
CA PHE A 230 6.82 -17.63 23.14
C PHE A 230 6.01 -18.32 22.04
N GLY A 231 4.89 -17.73 21.58
CA GLY A 231 4.02 -18.29 20.54
C GLY A 231 4.13 -17.55 19.21
N SER A 232 3.59 -18.17 18.15
CA SER A 232 3.43 -17.60 16.82
C SER A 232 1.97 -17.70 16.40
N GLU A 233 1.34 -16.60 16.03
CA GLU A 233 -0.10 -16.56 15.76
C GLU A 233 -0.45 -15.66 14.55
N TRP A 234 -1.55 -16.00 13.88
CA TRP A 234 -2.13 -15.23 12.78
C TRP A 234 -3.14 -14.22 13.31
N VAL A 235 -2.65 -13.02 13.63
CA VAL A 235 -3.47 -11.97 14.23
C VAL A 235 -4.29 -11.24 13.16
N HIS A 236 -5.59 -11.06 13.38
CA HIS A 236 -6.43 -10.20 12.52
C HIS A 236 -5.96 -8.74 12.60
N VAL A 237 -5.68 -8.14 11.44
CA VAL A 237 -5.20 -6.74 11.34
C VAL A 237 -6.29 -5.81 10.83
N ALA A 238 -7.03 -6.24 9.80
CA ALA A 238 -8.08 -5.45 9.16
C ALA A 238 -9.05 -6.32 8.35
N SER A 239 -10.33 -5.96 8.36
CA SER A 239 -11.30 -6.41 7.38
C SER A 239 -11.45 -5.35 6.28
N LYS A 240 -11.40 -5.74 5.00
CA LYS A 240 -11.61 -4.84 3.85
C LYS A 240 -12.95 -5.14 3.19
N LYS A 241 -13.63 -4.10 2.68
CA LYS A 241 -14.72 -4.29 1.71
C LYS A 241 -14.11 -4.93 0.44
N PRO A 242 -14.78 -5.91 -0.20
CA PRO A 242 -14.41 -6.46 -1.49
C PRO A 242 -14.14 -5.36 -2.51
N ARG A 243 -13.14 -5.59 -3.36
CA ARG A 243 -12.75 -4.66 -4.41
C ARG A 243 -13.00 -5.30 -5.78
N GLU A 244 -13.78 -4.61 -6.60
CA GLU A 244 -14.14 -5.08 -7.95
C GLU A 244 -12.92 -5.19 -8.87
N LEU A 245 -12.92 -6.24 -9.70
CA LEU A 245 -11.89 -6.51 -10.70
C LEU A 245 -11.64 -5.33 -11.65
N SER A 246 -12.71 -4.66 -12.06
CA SER A 246 -12.69 -3.49 -12.95
C SER A 246 -11.87 -2.31 -12.39
N THR A 247 -11.57 -2.29 -11.09
CA THR A 247 -10.77 -1.24 -10.44
C THR A 247 -9.25 -1.48 -10.45
N ILE A 248 -8.78 -2.52 -11.14
CA ILE A 248 -7.37 -2.75 -11.46
C ILE A 248 -7.20 -2.66 -12.97
N ILE A 249 -6.18 -1.92 -13.35
CA ILE A 249 -5.86 -1.63 -14.74
C ILE A 249 -4.58 -2.37 -15.08
N LEU A 250 -4.75 -3.31 -16.01
CA LEU A 250 -3.78 -4.29 -16.52
C LEU A 250 -4.26 -4.66 -17.92
N ARG A 251 -3.33 -5.09 -18.78
CA ARG A 251 -3.70 -5.58 -20.12
C ARG A 251 -4.77 -6.66 -20.01
N HIS A 252 -5.84 -6.54 -20.80
CA HIS A 252 -7.05 -7.38 -20.68
C HIS A 252 -6.70 -8.88 -20.74
N GLU A 253 -5.83 -9.27 -21.67
CA GLU A 253 -5.34 -10.64 -21.82
C GLU A 253 -4.60 -11.16 -20.58
N GLN A 254 -3.65 -10.37 -20.07
CA GLN A 254 -2.85 -10.70 -18.89
C GLN A 254 -3.74 -10.86 -17.65
N LYS A 255 -4.70 -9.94 -17.48
CA LYS A 255 -5.68 -9.93 -16.40
C LYS A 255 -6.58 -11.17 -16.46
N LYS A 256 -7.11 -11.49 -17.64
CA LYS A 256 -7.92 -12.68 -17.90
C LYS A 256 -7.14 -13.97 -17.60
N HIS A 257 -5.91 -14.09 -18.12
CA HIS A 257 -5.05 -15.25 -17.91
C HIS A 257 -4.80 -15.55 -16.42
N ILE A 258 -4.52 -14.53 -15.60
CA ILE A 258 -4.31 -14.72 -14.15
C ILE A 258 -5.58 -15.25 -13.47
N ILE A 259 -6.74 -14.73 -13.85
CA ILE A 259 -8.03 -15.11 -13.24
C ILE A 259 -8.42 -16.53 -13.65
N GLU A 260 -8.22 -16.89 -14.91
CA GLU A 260 -8.47 -18.24 -15.42
C GLU A 260 -7.50 -19.26 -14.79
N ASP A 261 -6.23 -18.90 -14.57
CA ASP A 261 -5.26 -19.73 -13.87
C ASP A 261 -5.62 -19.97 -12.39
N VAL A 262 -5.99 -18.92 -11.66
CA VAL A 262 -6.45 -19.05 -10.26
C VAL A 262 -7.75 -19.85 -10.18
N ARG A 263 -8.70 -19.60 -11.08
CA ARG A 263 -9.97 -20.35 -11.15
C ARG A 263 -9.72 -21.82 -11.45
N GLY A 264 -8.88 -22.13 -12.44
CA GLY A 264 -8.53 -23.49 -12.82
C GLY A 264 -7.79 -24.23 -11.69
N TYR A 265 -6.91 -23.56 -10.96
CA TYR A 265 -6.27 -24.12 -9.76
C TYR A 265 -7.27 -24.43 -8.66
N LEU A 266 -8.20 -23.51 -8.35
CA LEU A 266 -9.21 -23.69 -7.29
C LEU A 266 -10.34 -24.68 -7.63
N ASP A 267 -10.40 -25.17 -8.87
CA ASP A 267 -11.38 -26.16 -9.31
C ASP A 267 -11.24 -27.49 -8.52
N PRO A 268 -12.31 -28.02 -7.89
CA PRO A 268 -12.28 -29.31 -7.21
C PRO A 268 -11.74 -30.46 -8.07
N ASP A 269 -12.01 -30.46 -9.38
CA ASP A 269 -11.56 -31.51 -10.30
C ASP A 269 -10.05 -31.42 -10.56
N THR A 270 -9.50 -30.20 -10.65
CA THR A 270 -8.06 -29.96 -10.74
C THR A 270 -7.35 -30.51 -9.51
N ARG A 271 -7.89 -30.29 -8.30
CA ARG A 271 -7.28 -30.84 -7.08
C ARG A 271 -7.20 -32.37 -7.13
N ALA A 272 -8.28 -33.06 -7.54
CA ALA A 272 -8.27 -34.50 -7.70
C ALA A 272 -7.25 -34.96 -8.77
N TRP A 273 -7.10 -34.20 -9.86
CA TRP A 273 -6.12 -34.46 -10.91
C TRP A 273 -4.66 -34.41 -10.42
N TYR A 274 -4.34 -33.48 -9.51
CA TYR A 274 -3.03 -33.36 -8.84
C TYR A 274 -2.79 -34.53 -7.88
N GLU A 275 -3.76 -34.81 -7.00
CA GLU A 275 -3.68 -35.90 -6.01
C GLU A 275 -3.48 -37.27 -6.69
N ILE A 276 -4.20 -37.56 -7.78
CA ILE A 276 -4.05 -38.81 -8.57
C ILE A 276 -2.66 -38.97 -9.19
N ARG A 277 -1.97 -37.86 -9.50
CA ARG A 277 -0.63 -37.87 -10.12
C ARG A 277 0.51 -37.78 -9.12
N GLY A 278 0.23 -37.62 -7.83
CA GLY A 278 1.25 -37.38 -6.81
C GLY A 278 2.02 -36.07 -7.01
N ILE A 279 1.44 -35.10 -7.73
CA ILE A 279 2.02 -33.77 -7.91
C ILE A 279 1.53 -32.90 -6.74
N PRO A 280 2.42 -32.23 -5.98
CA PRO A 280 2.00 -31.38 -4.87
C PRO A 280 1.03 -30.28 -5.31
N TYR A 281 -0.12 -30.19 -4.65
CA TYR A 281 -1.16 -29.22 -4.98
C TYR A 281 -0.81 -27.83 -4.43
N ARG A 282 0.05 -27.13 -5.19
CA ARG A 282 0.57 -25.78 -4.92
C ARG A 282 0.49 -24.92 -6.18
N ARG A 283 0.33 -23.59 -6.01
CA ARG A 283 0.42 -22.59 -7.08
C ARG A 283 1.06 -21.30 -6.58
N GLY A 284 2.13 -20.86 -7.24
CA GLY A 284 2.89 -19.66 -6.90
C GLY A 284 2.85 -18.58 -7.99
N TYR A 285 2.54 -17.35 -7.58
CA TYR A 285 2.47 -16.16 -8.43
C TYR A 285 3.53 -15.14 -8.01
N LEU A 286 4.23 -14.55 -8.97
CA LEU A 286 5.17 -13.44 -8.75
C LEU A 286 4.68 -12.19 -9.48
N LEU A 287 4.26 -11.17 -8.74
CA LEU A 287 3.87 -9.87 -9.27
C LEU A 287 5.08 -8.93 -9.18
N HIS A 288 5.65 -8.52 -10.31
CA HIS A 288 6.86 -7.69 -10.38
C HIS A 288 6.65 -6.44 -11.22
N GLY A 289 7.48 -5.41 -11.01
CA GLY A 289 7.44 -4.17 -11.79
C GLY A 289 7.43 -2.93 -10.91
N LEU A 290 7.16 -1.75 -11.49
CA LEU A 290 7.37 -0.46 -10.82
C LEU A 290 6.52 -0.28 -9.55
N PRO A 291 6.95 0.54 -8.58
CA PRO A 291 6.10 0.92 -7.45
C PRO A 291 4.86 1.70 -7.94
N GLY A 292 3.74 1.60 -7.20
CA GLY A 292 2.50 2.33 -7.54
C GLY A 292 1.67 1.76 -8.71
N THR A 293 2.03 0.60 -9.27
CA THR A 293 1.33 0.00 -10.42
C THR A 293 0.17 -0.93 -10.05
N GLY A 294 -0.07 -1.19 -8.75
CA GLY A 294 -1.24 -1.96 -8.28
C GLY A 294 -0.96 -3.39 -7.81
N LYS A 295 0.29 -3.84 -7.72
CA LYS A 295 0.68 -5.20 -7.28
C LYS A 295 -0.09 -5.70 -6.03
N SER A 296 0.03 -5.04 -4.88
CA SER A 296 -0.70 -5.44 -3.65
C SER A 296 -2.22 -5.26 -3.74
N THR A 297 -2.69 -4.42 -4.67
CA THR A 297 -4.14 -4.29 -4.95
C THR A 297 -4.66 -5.54 -5.67
N MET A 298 -3.86 -6.15 -6.55
CA MET A 298 -4.20 -7.41 -7.22
C MET A 298 -4.44 -8.55 -6.22
N CYS A 299 -3.64 -8.63 -5.16
CA CYS A 299 -3.86 -9.59 -4.07
C CYS A 299 -5.24 -9.41 -3.43
N LEU A 300 -5.66 -8.17 -3.14
CA LEU A 300 -6.97 -7.87 -2.55
C LEU A 300 -8.13 -8.19 -3.51
N VAL A 301 -7.94 -7.97 -4.81
CA VAL A 301 -8.97 -8.23 -5.82
C VAL A 301 -9.13 -9.71 -6.12
N LEU A 302 -8.03 -10.48 -6.18
CA LEU A 302 -8.10 -11.95 -6.28
C LEU A 302 -8.77 -12.56 -5.04
N ALA A 303 -8.43 -12.06 -3.85
CA ALA A 303 -9.12 -12.43 -2.60
C ALA A 303 -10.62 -12.11 -2.65
N SER A 304 -10.99 -10.92 -3.17
CA SER A 304 -12.38 -10.49 -3.33
C SER A 304 -13.17 -11.36 -4.30
N LEU A 305 -12.56 -11.76 -5.42
CA LEU A 305 -13.22 -12.55 -6.47
C LEU A 305 -13.55 -13.98 -6.01
N PHE A 306 -12.63 -14.61 -5.27
CA PHE A 306 -12.76 -15.99 -4.81
C PHE A 306 -13.20 -16.11 -3.34
N ASN A 307 -13.50 -14.99 -2.69
CA ASN A 307 -13.85 -14.86 -1.28
C ASN A 307 -12.86 -15.58 -0.32
N LEU A 308 -11.57 -15.33 -0.52
CA LEU A 308 -10.48 -15.95 0.25
C LEU A 308 -9.83 -14.95 1.22
N ASP A 309 -9.53 -15.40 2.43
CA ASP A 309 -8.78 -14.59 3.41
C ASP A 309 -7.31 -14.42 3.00
N ILE A 310 -6.74 -13.25 3.34
CA ILE A 310 -5.35 -12.87 3.05
C ILE A 310 -4.48 -13.03 4.28
N TYR A 311 -3.35 -13.72 4.11
CA TYR A 311 -2.35 -13.97 5.14
C TYR A 311 -1.03 -13.30 4.75
N THR A 312 -0.70 -12.18 5.37
CA THR A 312 0.51 -11.39 5.05
C THR A 312 1.65 -11.67 6.04
N VAL A 313 2.86 -11.82 5.51
CA VAL A 313 4.09 -11.94 6.29
C VAL A 313 5.10 -10.93 5.77
N ASN A 314 5.70 -10.15 6.68
CA ASN A 314 6.86 -9.32 6.38
C ASN A 314 8.13 -10.10 6.74
N LEU A 315 8.95 -10.44 5.74
CA LEU A 315 10.19 -11.20 5.91
C LEU A 315 11.31 -10.36 6.56
N CYS A 316 11.23 -9.03 6.49
CA CYS A 316 12.18 -8.11 7.11
C CYS A 316 11.97 -7.92 8.62
N ALA A 317 11.00 -8.61 9.23
CA ALA A 317 10.68 -8.42 10.64
C ALA A 317 11.71 -9.12 11.55
N ASN A 318 12.51 -8.33 12.29
CA ASN A 318 13.53 -8.80 13.24
C ASN A 318 13.03 -9.78 14.34
N SER A 319 11.71 -9.95 14.47
CA SER A 319 11.08 -10.86 15.43
C SER A 319 10.71 -12.23 14.83
N LEU A 320 11.01 -12.50 13.56
CA LEU A 320 10.48 -13.66 12.83
C LEU A 320 11.61 -14.63 12.43
N ASP A 321 11.80 -15.68 13.23
CA ASP A 321 12.79 -16.73 12.99
C ASP A 321 12.24 -17.85 12.07
N GLU A 322 13.12 -18.69 11.51
CA GLU A 322 12.76 -19.84 10.66
C GLU A 322 11.74 -20.80 11.31
N ASN A 323 11.94 -21.14 12.59
CA ASN A 323 11.00 -21.99 13.33
C ASN A 323 9.63 -21.32 13.49
N THR A 324 9.62 -20.01 13.76
CA THR A 324 8.41 -19.19 13.88
C THR A 324 7.66 -19.15 12.53
N LEU A 325 8.36 -18.95 11.41
CA LEU A 325 7.76 -18.97 10.07
C LEU A 325 7.18 -20.35 9.72
N THR A 326 7.89 -21.43 10.08
CA THR A 326 7.43 -22.81 9.85
C THR A 326 6.15 -23.10 10.63
N LEU A 327 6.06 -22.71 11.90
CA LEU A 327 4.85 -22.87 12.73
C LEU A 327 3.68 -22.01 12.23
N LEU A 328 3.94 -20.80 11.76
CA LEU A 328 2.93 -19.98 11.08
C LEU A 328 2.41 -20.68 9.82
N PHE A 329 3.29 -21.24 8.98
CA PHE A 329 2.87 -21.97 7.78
C PHE A 329 2.13 -23.28 8.08
N GLN A 330 2.43 -23.94 9.19
CA GLN A 330 1.73 -25.15 9.63
C GLN A 330 0.32 -24.90 10.18
N SER A 331 0.06 -23.68 10.68
CA SER A 331 -1.22 -23.26 11.29
C SER A 331 -2.17 -22.53 10.34
N LEU A 332 -1.73 -22.23 9.11
CA LEU A 332 -2.59 -21.65 8.06
C LEU A 332 -3.76 -22.59 7.68
N PRO A 333 -4.95 -22.05 7.35
CA PRO A 333 -6.02 -22.87 6.79
C PRO A 333 -5.70 -23.36 5.36
N LYS A 334 -6.54 -24.25 4.81
CA LYS A 334 -6.60 -24.52 3.37
C LYS A 334 -7.46 -23.46 2.69
N PHE A 335 -7.27 -23.24 1.39
CA PHE A 335 -7.99 -22.24 0.59
C PHE A 335 -7.81 -20.82 1.14
N CYS A 336 -6.56 -20.35 1.19
CA CYS A 336 -6.24 -18.96 1.51
C CYS A 336 -5.17 -18.41 0.56
N ILE A 337 -5.04 -17.08 0.54
CA ILE A 337 -3.98 -16.38 -0.21
C ILE A 337 -2.90 -15.95 0.77
N VAL A 338 -1.68 -16.47 0.59
CA VAL A 338 -0.52 -16.05 1.35
C VAL A 338 0.26 -15.00 0.55
N VAL A 339 0.52 -13.85 1.14
CA VAL A 339 1.19 -12.71 0.49
C VAL A 339 2.51 -12.40 1.21
N PHE A 340 3.62 -12.53 0.48
CA PHE A 340 4.89 -11.92 0.86
C PHE A 340 5.07 -10.62 0.07
N GLU A 341 5.08 -9.49 0.79
CA GLU A 341 5.32 -8.18 0.18
C GLU A 341 6.82 -7.87 0.12
N ASP A 342 7.24 -7.22 -0.97
CA ASP A 342 8.60 -6.70 -1.22
C ASP A 342 9.71 -7.73 -0.94
N VAL A 343 9.61 -8.93 -1.54
CA VAL A 343 10.56 -10.04 -1.32
C VAL A 343 12.02 -9.70 -1.72
N ASP A 344 12.25 -8.65 -2.51
CA ASP A 344 13.58 -8.11 -2.81
C ASP A 344 14.22 -7.32 -1.65
N GLN A 345 13.40 -6.76 -0.74
CA GLN A 345 13.88 -6.02 0.43
C GLN A 345 14.18 -6.93 1.63
N ALA A 346 13.76 -8.20 1.59
CA ALA A 346 13.97 -9.20 2.64
C ALA A 346 15.45 -9.45 2.99
N GLY A 347 16.40 -8.86 2.25
CA GLY A 347 17.82 -8.86 2.59
C GLY A 347 18.45 -10.25 2.58
N ILE A 348 17.75 -11.24 2.02
CA ILE A 348 18.10 -12.64 2.13
C ILE A 348 19.47 -12.84 1.47
N PRO A 349 20.52 -13.22 2.23
CA PRO A 349 21.87 -13.23 1.71
C PRO A 349 21.98 -14.26 0.59
N LYS A 350 22.30 -13.78 -0.63
CA LYS A 350 22.62 -14.64 -1.77
C LYS A 350 23.69 -15.63 -1.33
N ARG A 351 23.46 -16.91 -1.59
CA ARG A 351 24.39 -17.98 -1.23
C ARG A 351 25.74 -17.64 -1.88
N LYS A 352 26.78 -17.38 -1.08
CA LYS A 352 28.13 -17.14 -1.59
C LYS A 352 28.59 -18.40 -2.34
N THR A 353 28.38 -18.44 -3.65
CA THR A 353 28.91 -19.47 -4.54
C THR A 353 30.42 -19.40 -4.45
N GLY A 354 31.02 -20.48 -3.95
CA GLY A 354 32.37 -20.45 -3.40
C GLY A 354 33.44 -20.09 -4.43
N ASN A 355 34.33 -19.19 -4.04
CA ASN A 355 35.66 -19.05 -4.63
C ASN A 355 36.63 -18.49 -3.58
N SER A 356 36.96 -19.33 -2.59
CA SER A 356 38.13 -19.22 -1.72
C SER A 356 38.36 -20.56 -1.02
N MET A 357 38.73 -21.57 -1.82
CA MET A 357 39.33 -22.82 -1.34
C MET A 357 40.50 -23.17 -2.26
N ARG A 358 41.59 -22.41 -2.09
CA ARG A 358 42.98 -22.81 -2.37
C ARG A 358 43.67 -22.55 -1.03
N GLN A 359 43.89 -23.55 -0.18
CA GLN A 359 44.85 -24.64 -0.37
C GLN A 359 46.24 -24.13 -0.72
N THR A 360 46.94 -23.68 0.32
CA THR A 360 48.38 -23.86 0.50
C THR A 360 48.60 -24.38 1.92
N CYS A 361 49.21 -25.55 2.03
CA CYS A 361 49.73 -26.08 3.28
C CYS A 361 51.25 -25.99 3.15
N GLU A 362 51.95 -25.30 4.06
CA GLU A 362 53.38 -25.46 4.34
C GLU A 362 53.79 -24.55 5.52
N ASP A 363 54.03 -25.22 6.66
CA ASP A 363 55.14 -25.10 7.62
C ASP A 363 55.57 -23.79 8.34
N ALA A 364 55.88 -24.01 9.63
CA ALA A 364 56.88 -23.37 10.50
C ALA A 364 56.61 -21.99 11.18
N GLU A 365 56.34 -22.09 12.50
CA GLU A 365 56.87 -21.30 13.63
C GLU A 365 57.63 -19.98 13.35
N HIS A 366 57.12 -18.84 13.87
CA HIS A 366 57.78 -18.12 14.99
C HIS A 366 56.97 -16.92 15.55
N ASP A 367 57.18 -16.71 16.85
CA ASP A 367 57.10 -15.50 17.69
C ASP A 367 55.80 -14.69 17.91
N GLU A 368 55.52 -14.53 19.20
CA GLU A 368 54.61 -13.57 19.82
C GLU A 368 55.18 -12.13 19.76
N GLN A 369 54.35 -11.13 19.48
CA GLN A 369 54.46 -9.84 20.17
C GLN A 369 53.17 -9.02 20.10
N ASP A 370 52.83 -8.39 21.23
CA ASP A 370 51.56 -7.70 21.46
C ASP A 370 51.36 -6.47 20.57
N SER A 371 50.13 -6.29 20.09
CA SER A 371 49.54 -4.96 19.95
C SER A 371 48.02 -5.02 20.14
N GLU A 372 47.54 -4.34 21.17
CA GLU A 372 46.12 -4.28 21.53
C GLU A 372 45.34 -3.47 20.49
N GLN A 373 44.51 -4.12 19.67
CA GLN A 373 43.43 -3.46 18.94
C GLN A 373 42.12 -4.25 18.97
N GLU A 374 41.18 -3.68 19.72
CA GLU A 374 39.71 -3.76 19.59
C GLU A 374 39.09 -5.11 19.17
N ALA A 375 38.56 -5.81 20.15
CA ALA A 375 37.60 -6.88 19.96
C ALA A 375 36.24 -6.34 19.43
N ASP A 376 36.13 -6.10 18.12
CA ASP A 376 34.82 -5.99 17.43
C ASP A 376 34.16 -7.37 17.33
N ASN A 377 33.69 -7.86 18.47
CA ASN A 377 33.10 -9.18 18.64
C ASN A 377 31.56 -9.11 18.55
N ASP A 378 31.03 -8.32 17.60
CA ASP A 378 29.57 -8.14 17.43
C ASP A 378 29.06 -8.45 16.00
N LYS A 379 29.63 -9.49 15.38
CA LYS A 379 28.89 -10.28 14.38
C LYS A 379 28.02 -11.33 15.08
N GLN A 380 26.98 -10.83 15.76
CA GLN A 380 25.79 -11.63 16.06
C GLN A 380 25.39 -12.44 14.82
N PRO A 381 25.13 -13.76 14.93
CA PRO A 381 24.50 -14.49 13.83
C PRO A 381 23.15 -13.83 13.58
N SER A 382 22.90 -13.40 12.34
CA SER A 382 21.65 -12.70 12.01
C SER A 382 20.48 -13.65 12.25
N ASN A 383 19.69 -13.40 13.30
CA ASN A 383 18.42 -14.09 13.63
C ASN A 383 17.30 -13.82 12.59
N GLY A 384 17.68 -13.50 11.35
CA GLY A 384 16.80 -13.31 10.21
C GLY A 384 16.59 -14.60 9.43
N ILE A 385 15.53 -14.61 8.62
CA ILE A 385 15.12 -15.76 7.80
C ILE A 385 16.16 -16.00 6.70
N THR A 386 16.72 -17.20 6.62
CA THR A 386 17.65 -17.55 5.54
C THR A 386 16.92 -17.91 4.23
N LEU A 387 17.61 -17.84 3.09
CA LEU A 387 17.00 -18.25 1.81
C LEU A 387 16.57 -19.72 1.84
N SER A 388 17.44 -20.56 2.39
CA SER A 388 17.21 -22.00 2.53
C SER A 388 15.95 -22.27 3.35
N ALA A 389 15.78 -21.58 4.47
CA ALA A 389 14.57 -21.64 5.31
C ALA A 389 13.32 -21.29 4.51
N PHE A 390 13.32 -20.12 3.86
CA PHE A 390 12.19 -19.62 3.09
C PHE A 390 11.79 -20.56 1.95
N LEU A 391 12.78 -21.07 1.19
CA LEU A 391 12.56 -22.02 0.11
C LEU A 391 12.05 -23.38 0.59
N ASN A 392 12.52 -23.87 1.76
CA ASN A 392 12.03 -25.10 2.38
C ASN A 392 10.58 -24.96 2.88
N ILE A 393 10.13 -23.75 3.25
CA ILE A 393 8.75 -23.50 3.71
C ILE A 393 7.76 -23.46 2.54
N ILE A 394 8.19 -22.96 1.38
CA ILE A 394 7.36 -22.92 0.16
C ILE A 394 7.25 -24.32 -0.49
N ASP A 395 8.36 -25.05 -0.56
CA ASP A 395 8.52 -26.20 -1.47
C ASP A 395 9.29 -27.39 -0.85
N GLY A 396 9.52 -27.38 0.46
CA GLY A 396 10.09 -28.52 1.17
C GLY A 396 9.12 -29.68 1.37
N LEU A 397 9.64 -30.81 1.85
CA LEU A 397 8.86 -32.03 2.11
C LEU A 397 7.74 -31.87 3.14
N THR A 398 7.83 -30.85 4.00
CA THR A 398 6.84 -30.50 5.03
C THR A 398 5.92 -29.34 4.62
N ALA A 399 6.06 -28.81 3.41
CA ALA A 399 5.25 -27.70 2.91
C ALA A 399 3.79 -28.15 2.69
N GLN A 400 2.85 -27.47 3.34
CA GLN A 400 1.43 -27.80 3.28
C GLN A 400 0.77 -27.30 1.98
N GLU A 401 -0.20 -28.07 1.48
CA GLU A 401 -0.82 -27.91 0.16
C GLU A 401 -2.21 -27.26 0.21
N GLY A 402 -2.71 -26.83 -0.95
CA GLY A 402 -4.05 -26.24 -1.11
C GLY A 402 -4.15 -24.78 -0.72
N ARG A 403 -3.12 -23.99 -1.07
CA ARG A 403 -3.05 -22.53 -0.87
C ARG A 403 -2.56 -21.84 -2.13
N ILE A 404 -2.85 -20.56 -2.25
CA ILE A 404 -2.30 -19.69 -3.29
C ILE A 404 -1.18 -18.87 -2.67
N LEU A 405 0.01 -18.92 -3.26
CA LEU A 405 1.15 -18.09 -2.85
C LEU A 405 1.30 -16.91 -3.82
N ILE A 406 1.33 -15.68 -3.30
CA ILE A 406 1.63 -14.48 -4.09
C ILE A 406 2.84 -13.77 -3.48
N MET A 407 3.84 -13.49 -4.30
CA MET A 407 5.00 -12.67 -3.94
C MET A 407 4.96 -11.37 -4.73
N THR A 408 5.22 -10.23 -4.08
CA THR A 408 5.38 -8.94 -4.77
C THR A 408 6.82 -8.46 -4.70
N THR A 409 7.31 -7.84 -5.78
CA THR A 409 8.65 -7.26 -5.85
C THR A 409 8.68 -6.01 -6.74
N ASN A 410 9.60 -5.09 -6.45
CA ASN A 410 9.88 -3.96 -7.34
C ASN A 410 11.07 -4.22 -8.28
N ALA A 411 11.85 -5.28 -8.03
CA ALA A 411 13.17 -5.52 -8.61
C ALA A 411 13.42 -7.03 -8.80
N ILE A 412 12.85 -7.60 -9.85
CA ILE A 412 12.90 -9.06 -10.12
C ILE A 412 14.34 -9.57 -10.30
N GLU A 413 15.22 -8.74 -10.84
CA GLU A 413 16.65 -8.98 -11.04
C GLU A 413 17.46 -9.12 -9.74
N LYS A 414 16.93 -8.63 -8.61
CA LYS A 414 17.55 -8.83 -7.30
C LYS A 414 17.27 -10.22 -6.72
N LEU A 415 16.18 -10.86 -7.12
CA LEU A 415 15.75 -12.15 -6.58
C LEU A 415 16.71 -13.29 -6.95
N ASP A 416 16.80 -14.30 -6.08
CA ASP A 416 17.59 -15.50 -6.35
C ASP A 416 16.85 -16.41 -7.35
N HIS A 417 17.56 -16.93 -8.35
CA HIS A 417 17.01 -17.83 -9.36
C HIS A 417 16.43 -19.13 -8.75
N ALA A 418 16.86 -19.54 -7.55
CA ALA A 418 16.28 -20.68 -6.83
C ALA A 418 14.83 -20.43 -6.37
N LEU A 419 14.40 -19.17 -6.21
CA LEU A 419 13.02 -18.80 -5.92
C LEU A 419 12.15 -18.84 -7.19
N LEU A 420 12.72 -18.46 -8.33
CA LEU A 420 12.03 -18.33 -9.63
C LEU A 420 11.76 -19.65 -10.37
N ARG A 421 11.91 -20.80 -9.70
CA ARG A 421 11.73 -22.14 -10.29
C ARG A 421 10.24 -22.54 -10.29
N PRO A 422 9.78 -23.32 -11.29
CA PRO A 422 8.45 -23.95 -11.26
C PRO A 422 8.25 -24.77 -9.98
N GLY A 423 7.02 -24.81 -9.46
CA GLY A 423 6.67 -25.33 -8.14
C GLY A 423 6.80 -24.31 -7.00
N ARG A 424 7.48 -23.18 -7.22
CA ARG A 424 7.61 -22.04 -6.29
C ARG A 424 7.03 -20.76 -6.88
N VAL A 425 7.36 -20.51 -8.14
CA VAL A 425 6.78 -19.46 -8.99
C VAL A 425 6.43 -20.10 -10.33
N ASP A 426 5.13 -20.27 -10.55
CA ASP A 426 4.57 -20.88 -11.75
C ASP A 426 4.14 -19.82 -12.77
N LEU A 427 3.59 -18.70 -12.29
CA LEU A 427 3.21 -17.56 -13.13
C LEU A 427 3.92 -16.27 -12.68
N LYS A 428 4.51 -15.57 -13.65
CA LYS A 428 5.15 -14.24 -13.47
C LYS A 428 4.28 -13.19 -14.16
N VAL A 429 3.98 -12.11 -13.45
CA VAL A 429 3.11 -11.03 -13.91
C VAL A 429 3.86 -9.71 -13.79
N GLU A 430 4.15 -9.09 -14.94
CA GLU A 430 4.75 -7.77 -15.01
C GLU A 430 3.69 -6.67 -14.87
N PHE A 431 3.99 -5.68 -14.04
CA PHE A 431 3.22 -4.45 -13.82
C PHE A 431 4.08 -3.24 -14.24
N GLY A 432 3.97 -2.86 -15.51
CA GLY A 432 4.71 -1.74 -16.11
C GLY A 432 4.00 -0.39 -16.01
N HIS A 433 4.39 0.53 -16.90
CA HIS A 433 3.67 1.78 -17.14
C HIS A 433 2.32 1.53 -17.85
N ALA A 434 1.42 2.50 -17.77
CA ALA A 434 0.13 2.45 -18.47
C ALA A 434 0.31 2.64 -19.99
N ASP A 435 -0.15 1.67 -20.79
CA ASP A 435 -0.32 1.83 -22.24
C ASP A 435 -1.57 2.67 -22.58
N ALA A 436 -1.80 2.93 -23.88
CA ALA A 436 -2.90 3.79 -24.33
C ALA A 436 -4.29 3.28 -23.89
N LEU A 437 -4.50 1.95 -23.86
CA LEU A 437 -5.75 1.36 -23.41
C LEU A 437 -5.89 1.47 -21.88
N ALA A 438 -4.80 1.22 -21.13
CA ALA A 438 -4.77 1.45 -19.70
C ALA A 438 -5.05 2.92 -19.31
N LEU A 439 -4.59 3.89 -20.11
CA LEU A 439 -4.92 5.31 -19.94
C LEU A 439 -6.42 5.59 -20.12
N GLN A 440 -7.07 4.95 -21.12
CA GLN A 440 -8.52 5.02 -21.27
C GLN A 440 -9.25 4.35 -20.09
N GLU A 441 -8.84 3.14 -19.68
CA GLU A 441 -9.41 2.47 -18.50
C GLU A 441 -9.26 3.33 -17.24
N HIS A 442 -8.13 4.01 -17.06
CA HIS A 442 -7.90 4.93 -15.95
C HIS A 442 -8.92 6.07 -15.93
N PHE A 443 -9.21 6.66 -17.09
CA PHE A 443 -10.23 7.69 -17.22
C PHE A 443 -11.64 7.13 -16.94
N LEU A 444 -11.99 6.01 -17.57
CA LEU A 444 -13.30 5.37 -17.39
C LEU A 444 -13.55 4.94 -15.94
N MET A 445 -12.54 4.39 -15.24
CA MET A 445 -12.63 3.99 -13.83
C MET A 445 -12.99 5.15 -12.89
N PHE A 446 -12.69 6.39 -13.26
CA PHE A 446 -13.02 7.58 -12.45
C PHE A 446 -14.42 8.15 -12.72
N PHE A 447 -14.90 8.05 -13.96
CA PHE A 447 -16.12 8.74 -14.41
C PHE A 447 -17.29 7.78 -14.73
N MET A 448 -17.05 6.48 -14.73
CA MET A 448 -18.06 5.41 -14.85
C MET A 448 -18.27 4.71 -13.51
N GLN A 449 -19.41 4.03 -13.34
CA GLN A 449 -19.63 3.17 -12.18
C GLN A 449 -18.76 1.90 -12.26
N PRO A 450 -18.33 1.31 -11.13
CA PRO A 450 -17.63 0.02 -11.15
C PRO A 450 -18.53 -1.07 -11.75
N ALA A 451 -18.02 -1.79 -12.75
CA ALA A 451 -18.69 -2.97 -13.30
C ALA A 451 -18.24 -4.23 -12.56
N ALA A 452 -19.18 -5.14 -12.25
CA ALA A 452 -18.91 -6.50 -11.74
C ALA A 452 -18.38 -7.46 -12.83
N ALA A 453 -17.62 -6.92 -13.79
CA ALA A 453 -17.07 -7.61 -14.95
C ALA A 453 -15.53 -7.66 -14.88
N TYR A 454 -14.93 -8.58 -15.63
CA TYR A 454 -13.47 -8.77 -15.68
C TYR A 454 -12.71 -7.53 -16.19
N VAL A 455 -13.36 -6.77 -17.08
CA VAL A 455 -12.85 -5.57 -17.77
C VAL A 455 -13.90 -4.46 -17.65
N MET A 456 -13.49 -3.20 -17.85
CA MET A 456 -14.43 -2.06 -17.81
C MET A 456 -15.43 -2.09 -18.97
N GLY A 457 -15.01 -2.64 -20.11
CA GLY A 457 -15.80 -2.75 -21.33
C GLY A 457 -15.09 -3.64 -22.36
N ASP A 458 -15.78 -3.95 -23.46
CA ASP A 458 -15.15 -4.57 -24.62
C ASP A 458 -14.44 -3.52 -25.48
N LEU A 459 -13.44 -3.95 -26.25
CA LEU A 459 -12.86 -3.13 -27.31
C LEU A 459 -13.85 -2.99 -28.47
N ASP A 460 -13.91 -1.81 -29.07
CA ASP A 460 -14.65 -1.59 -30.30
C ASP A 460 -14.07 -2.38 -31.49
N SER A 461 -14.80 -2.46 -32.59
CA SER A 461 -14.37 -3.19 -33.80
C SER A 461 -13.04 -2.71 -34.39
N CYS A 462 -12.59 -1.49 -34.06
CA CYS A 462 -11.30 -0.94 -34.48
C CYS A 462 -10.16 -1.13 -33.45
N GLY A 463 -10.45 -1.63 -32.24
CA GLY A 463 -9.48 -1.81 -31.16
C GLY A 463 -8.91 -0.51 -30.56
N ARG A 464 -9.62 0.62 -30.72
CA ARG A 464 -9.16 1.97 -30.31
C ARG A 464 -9.96 2.55 -29.15
N MET A 465 -11.19 2.12 -28.94
CA MET A 465 -12.11 2.66 -27.93
C MET A 465 -12.63 1.53 -27.07
N ILE A 466 -12.70 1.77 -25.75
CA ILE A 466 -13.32 0.86 -24.80
C ILE A 466 -14.80 1.23 -24.69
N VAL A 467 -15.69 0.26 -24.91
CA VAL A 467 -17.14 0.39 -24.81
C VAL A 467 -17.58 -0.13 -23.43
N PRO A 468 -17.76 0.75 -22.43
CA PRO A 468 -17.94 0.33 -21.04
C PRO A 468 -19.30 -0.35 -20.82
N TYR A 469 -19.32 -1.38 -19.98
CA TYR A 469 -20.56 -2.08 -19.61
C TYR A 469 -21.40 -1.32 -18.58
N SER A 470 -20.77 -0.41 -17.81
CA SER A 470 -21.43 0.34 -16.74
C SER A 470 -21.97 1.69 -17.20
N LEU A 471 -22.87 2.26 -16.40
CA LEU A 471 -23.37 3.62 -16.60
C LEU A 471 -22.39 4.67 -16.05
N PRO A 472 -22.44 5.92 -16.52
CA PRO A 472 -21.67 7.02 -15.95
C PRO A 472 -21.94 7.20 -14.45
N ALA A 473 -20.92 7.67 -13.72
CA ALA A 473 -21.01 7.90 -12.27
C ALA A 473 -21.94 9.07 -11.90
N CYS A 474 -22.20 9.98 -12.84
CA CYS A 474 -23.15 11.09 -12.69
C CYS A 474 -24.27 10.98 -13.73
N SER A 475 -25.52 11.18 -13.32
CA SER A 475 -26.70 11.10 -14.19
C SER A 475 -26.77 12.18 -15.28
N GLY A 476 -25.95 13.23 -15.18
CA GLY A 476 -25.83 14.29 -16.20
C GLY A 476 -24.84 14.01 -17.32
N TRP A 477 -24.17 12.85 -17.34
CA TRP A 477 -23.21 12.47 -18.37
C TRP A 477 -23.78 11.35 -19.26
N THR A 478 -23.51 11.40 -20.57
CA THR A 478 -23.79 10.28 -21.48
C THR A 478 -22.56 9.38 -21.59
N THR A 479 -22.77 8.08 -21.82
CA THR A 479 -21.67 7.11 -21.98
C THR A 479 -20.75 7.51 -23.14
N GLU A 480 -21.32 7.86 -24.29
CA GLU A 480 -20.58 8.31 -25.49
C GLU A 480 -19.65 9.50 -25.20
N TYR A 481 -20.12 10.48 -24.40
CA TYR A 481 -19.33 11.65 -24.03
C TYR A 481 -18.12 11.28 -23.17
N ILE A 482 -18.30 10.42 -22.16
CA ILE A 482 -17.21 10.00 -21.28
C ILE A 482 -16.20 9.10 -22.02
N VAL A 483 -16.66 8.24 -22.92
CA VAL A 483 -15.78 7.41 -23.77
C VAL A 483 -14.98 8.28 -24.75
N HIS A 484 -15.61 9.26 -25.40
CA HIS A 484 -14.88 10.19 -26.28
C HIS A 484 -13.80 10.97 -25.51
N LEU A 485 -14.11 11.44 -24.29
CA LEU A 485 -13.12 12.09 -23.42
C LEU A 485 -12.01 11.14 -22.97
N SER A 486 -12.27 9.84 -22.76
CA SER A 486 -11.21 8.88 -22.41
C SER A 486 -10.22 8.68 -23.57
N THR A 487 -10.70 8.64 -24.81
CA THR A 487 -9.85 8.56 -26.00
C THR A 487 -8.99 9.82 -26.14
N MET A 488 -9.60 11.01 -26.06
CA MET A 488 -8.88 12.30 -26.08
C MET A 488 -7.85 12.43 -24.94
N PHE A 489 -8.12 11.86 -23.76
CA PHE A 489 -7.17 11.82 -22.66
C PHE A 489 -5.95 10.93 -22.98
N ALA A 490 -6.18 9.74 -23.55
CA ALA A 490 -5.13 8.81 -23.94
C ALA A 490 -4.29 9.31 -25.13
N GLU A 491 -4.85 10.15 -26.01
CA GLU A 491 -4.10 10.82 -27.08
C GLU A 491 -3.22 11.96 -26.53
N ASN A 492 -3.70 12.71 -25.54
CA ASN A 492 -2.97 13.81 -24.90
C ASN A 492 -1.88 13.37 -23.89
N VAL A 493 -1.78 12.07 -23.56
CA VAL A 493 -0.81 11.53 -22.59
C VAL A 493 0.05 10.46 -23.25
N PRO A 494 1.39 10.60 -23.29
CA PRO A 494 2.24 9.63 -23.96
C PRO A 494 2.13 8.23 -23.32
N PRO A 495 1.88 7.17 -24.11
CA PRO A 495 1.73 5.81 -23.60
C PRO A 495 3.05 5.26 -23.05
N ASN A 496 2.95 4.29 -22.14
CA ASN A 496 4.07 3.61 -21.48
C ASN A 496 5.04 4.54 -20.71
N ARG A 497 4.64 5.78 -20.38
CA ARG A 497 5.48 6.74 -19.63
C ARG A 497 5.12 6.87 -18.14
N TYR A 498 3.85 6.75 -17.78
CA TYR A 498 3.36 7.01 -16.42
C TYR A 498 2.84 5.74 -15.74
N THR A 499 3.02 5.65 -14.43
CA THR A 499 2.47 4.54 -13.63
C THR A 499 0.99 4.76 -13.30
N ALA A 500 0.29 3.67 -12.97
CA ALA A 500 -1.14 3.71 -12.62
C ALA A 500 -1.46 4.70 -11.49
N ALA A 501 -0.65 4.73 -10.41
CA ALA A 501 -0.83 5.66 -9.30
C ALA A 501 -0.65 7.14 -9.70
N GLU A 502 0.20 7.44 -10.68
CA GLU A 502 0.43 8.81 -11.13
C GLU A 502 -0.74 9.36 -11.94
N VAL A 503 -1.25 8.55 -12.88
CA VAL A 503 -2.47 8.87 -13.66
C VAL A 503 -3.66 8.98 -12.69
N GLN A 504 -3.77 8.07 -11.72
CA GLN A 504 -4.79 8.13 -10.67
C GLN A 504 -4.69 9.43 -9.84
N ASN A 505 -3.49 9.87 -9.46
CA ASN A 505 -3.28 11.10 -8.71
C ASN A 505 -3.57 12.37 -9.52
N TYR A 506 -3.38 12.33 -10.84
CA TYR A 506 -3.83 13.38 -11.74
C TYR A 506 -5.36 13.47 -11.77
N LEU A 507 -6.05 12.36 -12.09
CA LEU A 507 -7.50 12.32 -12.21
C LEU A 507 -8.23 12.64 -10.88
N LEU A 508 -7.62 12.33 -9.73
CA LEU A 508 -8.13 12.71 -8.40
C LEU A 508 -8.29 14.24 -8.19
N GLN A 509 -7.66 15.08 -9.00
CA GLN A 509 -7.82 16.54 -8.95
C GLN A 509 -9.12 17.00 -9.64
N TYR A 510 -9.69 16.18 -10.52
CA TYR A 510 -10.80 16.53 -11.42
C TYR A 510 -12.05 15.64 -11.24
N ARG A 511 -12.29 15.15 -10.01
CA ARG A 511 -13.33 14.13 -9.68
C ARG A 511 -14.72 14.34 -10.29
N SER A 512 -15.13 15.59 -10.52
CA SER A 512 -16.44 15.96 -11.08
C SER A 512 -16.34 16.72 -12.41
N ARG A 513 -15.15 16.81 -13.02
CA ARG A 513 -14.86 17.67 -14.17
C ARG A 513 -14.01 16.96 -15.24
N PRO A 514 -14.56 15.94 -15.93
CA PRO A 514 -13.80 15.14 -16.89
C PRO A 514 -13.19 15.97 -18.03
N LEU A 515 -13.89 16.98 -18.53
CA LEU A 515 -13.38 17.86 -19.59
C LEU A 515 -12.16 18.71 -19.16
N GLU A 516 -12.12 19.17 -17.91
CA GLU A 516 -10.96 19.91 -17.38
C GLU A 516 -9.72 19.01 -17.24
N ALA A 517 -9.91 17.72 -16.98
CA ALA A 517 -8.83 16.73 -16.95
C ALA A 517 -8.24 16.48 -18.35
N VAL A 518 -9.06 16.39 -19.39
CA VAL A 518 -8.56 16.28 -20.78
C VAL A 518 -7.81 17.54 -21.18
N ASN A 519 -8.42 18.72 -20.95
CA ASN A 519 -7.87 20.00 -21.39
C ASN A 519 -6.56 20.38 -20.69
N ASN A 520 -6.32 19.92 -19.46
CA ASN A 520 -5.07 20.19 -18.73
C ASN A 520 -4.05 19.05 -18.80
N ALA A 521 -4.32 17.97 -19.55
CA ALA A 521 -3.44 16.80 -19.62
C ALA A 521 -2.06 17.15 -20.18
N HIS A 522 -2.01 17.90 -21.29
CA HIS A 522 -0.75 18.38 -21.89
C HIS A 522 0.13 19.13 -20.87
N ARG A 523 -0.45 20.10 -20.14
CA ARG A 523 0.28 20.88 -19.11
C ARG A 523 0.81 20.03 -17.97
N TRP A 524 0.15 18.92 -17.65
CA TRP A 524 0.61 17.99 -16.63
C TRP A 524 1.76 17.11 -17.13
N VAL A 525 1.71 16.70 -18.40
CA VAL A 525 2.82 16.06 -19.09
C VAL A 525 4.03 17.00 -19.12
N ASP A 526 3.87 18.23 -19.62
CA ASP A 526 4.92 19.24 -19.75
C ASP A 526 5.59 19.56 -18.40
N LYS A 527 4.80 19.85 -17.36
CA LYS A 527 5.31 20.11 -16.00
C LYS A 527 6.09 18.95 -15.39
N ARG A 528 5.90 17.73 -15.90
CA ARG A 528 6.63 16.52 -15.49
C ARG A 528 7.72 16.10 -16.48
N GLN A 529 7.87 16.81 -17.60
CA GLN A 529 9.08 16.79 -18.45
C GLN A 529 10.14 17.79 -17.95
N ALA A 530 9.87 18.53 -16.87
CA ALA A 530 10.82 19.41 -16.18
C ALA A 530 11.50 18.82 -14.91
N PRO A 531 11.89 17.52 -14.79
CA PRO A 531 12.68 17.04 -13.67
C PRO A 531 14.19 17.31 -13.84
N PHE A 532 14.56 18.10 -14.85
CA PHE A 532 15.91 18.57 -15.13
C PHE A 532 15.91 20.10 -15.23
N ASP A 533 15.22 20.77 -14.31
CA ASP A 533 15.11 22.23 -14.25
C ASP A 533 16.41 22.84 -13.67
N ILE A 534 17.52 22.58 -14.36
CA ILE A 534 18.79 23.31 -14.18
C ILE A 534 18.62 24.61 -14.94
N ASP A 535 18.48 25.71 -14.20
CA ASP A 535 18.52 27.05 -14.79
C ASP A 535 19.79 27.18 -15.63
N PHE A 536 19.65 27.71 -16.84
CA PHE A 536 20.71 27.78 -17.84
C PHE A 536 21.93 28.57 -17.35
N ALA A 537 21.69 29.57 -16.48
CA ALA A 537 22.69 30.37 -15.80
C ALA A 537 23.09 29.84 -14.40
N ALA A 538 22.60 28.67 -13.98
CA ALA A 538 22.96 28.08 -12.69
C ALA A 538 24.43 27.62 -12.67
N PRO A 539 25.17 27.84 -11.56
CA PRO A 539 26.51 27.32 -11.40
C PRO A 539 26.52 25.78 -11.38
N LEU A 540 27.11 25.18 -12.42
CA LEU A 540 27.29 23.73 -12.59
C LEU A 540 28.11 23.10 -11.47
N SER A 541 28.95 23.90 -10.80
CA SER A 541 29.67 23.52 -9.58
C SER A 541 28.76 23.01 -8.45
N THR A 542 27.50 23.46 -8.40
CA THR A 542 26.50 22.99 -7.43
C THR A 542 26.12 21.52 -7.63
N PHE A 543 26.24 21.03 -8.87
CA PHE A 543 25.85 19.67 -9.25
C PHE A 543 27.05 18.75 -9.47
N ARG A 544 28.27 19.27 -9.66
CA ARG A 544 29.46 18.47 -9.99
C ARG A 544 29.87 17.55 -8.83
N ILE A 545 30.20 16.29 -9.13
CA ILE A 545 30.64 15.29 -8.15
C ILE A 545 32.14 15.48 -7.87
N ALA A 546 32.51 15.64 -6.59
CA ALA A 546 33.90 15.91 -6.19
C ALA A 546 34.90 14.83 -6.65
N ASP A 547 34.52 13.57 -6.57
CA ASP A 547 35.35 12.42 -6.92
C ASP A 547 35.34 12.07 -8.43
N SER A 548 34.59 12.81 -9.26
CA SER A 548 34.43 12.53 -10.70
C SER A 548 34.00 13.80 -11.45
N PRO A 549 34.94 14.58 -12.02
CA PRO A 549 34.64 15.90 -12.59
C PRO A 549 33.74 15.85 -13.85
N ASP A 550 33.66 14.70 -14.51
CA ASP A 550 32.83 14.44 -15.70
C ASP A 550 31.36 14.07 -15.36
N LEU A 551 31.02 14.01 -14.07
CA LEU A 551 29.72 13.56 -13.57
C LEU A 551 29.04 14.61 -12.69
N TYR A 552 27.73 14.72 -12.87
CA TYR A 552 26.87 15.67 -12.20
C TYR A 552 25.75 14.94 -11.45
N ALA A 553 25.61 15.21 -10.16
CA ALA A 553 24.59 14.69 -9.28
C ALA A 553 23.28 15.47 -9.46
N ILE A 554 22.32 14.89 -10.18
CA ILE A 554 20.98 15.44 -10.37
C ILE A 554 19.98 14.48 -9.73
N HIS A 555 19.18 14.97 -8.78
CA HIS A 555 18.20 14.20 -8.02
C HIS A 555 18.73 12.87 -7.43
N GLY A 556 20.00 12.85 -6.99
CA GLY A 556 20.61 11.69 -6.35
C GLY A 556 21.13 10.61 -7.32
N ARG A 557 21.23 10.90 -8.62
CA ARG A 557 21.93 10.07 -9.62
C ARG A 557 23.03 10.85 -10.31
N ALA A 558 24.07 10.14 -10.75
CA ALA A 558 25.21 10.70 -11.46
C ALA A 558 25.00 10.60 -12.97
N TYR A 559 25.13 11.73 -13.67
CA TYR A 559 24.95 11.84 -15.12
C TYR A 559 26.12 12.57 -15.77
N SER A 560 26.47 12.19 -17.01
CA SER A 560 27.25 13.04 -17.90
C SER A 560 26.30 13.98 -18.66
N ILE A 561 26.60 15.29 -18.67
CA ILE A 561 25.77 16.31 -19.30
C ILE A 561 26.31 16.67 -20.69
N GLN A 562 25.40 16.73 -21.66
CA GLN A 562 25.61 17.20 -23.02
C GLN A 562 24.69 18.42 -23.28
N VAL A 563 25.15 19.36 -24.10
CA VAL A 563 24.34 20.49 -24.60
C VAL A 563 24.28 20.43 -26.13
N SER A 564 23.16 20.87 -26.71
CA SER A 564 23.02 20.99 -28.16
C SER A 564 22.16 22.19 -28.56
N ALA A 565 22.47 22.77 -29.71
CA ALA A 565 21.81 23.95 -30.23
C ALA A 565 21.26 23.72 -31.64
N VAL A 566 20.04 24.22 -31.87
CA VAL A 566 19.43 24.35 -33.19
C VAL A 566 19.42 25.83 -33.56
N ILE A 567 20.02 26.17 -34.69
CA ILE A 567 20.14 27.54 -35.19
C ILE A 567 19.23 27.70 -36.41
N PHE A 568 18.35 28.71 -36.38
CA PHE A 568 17.49 29.06 -37.51
C PHE A 568 17.94 30.36 -38.18
N SER A 569 17.76 30.43 -39.50
CA SER A 569 17.93 31.63 -40.32
C SER A 569 16.69 31.87 -41.17
N TYR A 570 16.44 33.14 -41.49
CA TYR A 570 15.30 33.59 -42.28
C TYR A 570 15.82 34.19 -43.59
N THR A 571 15.53 33.54 -44.71
CA THR A 571 15.87 34.04 -46.04
C THR A 571 14.64 34.65 -46.70
N ARG A 572 14.74 35.91 -47.14
CA ARG A 572 13.70 36.52 -48.00
C ARG A 572 13.96 36.15 -49.44
N THR A 573 12.91 35.72 -50.13
CA THR A 573 12.94 35.45 -51.58
C THR A 573 11.89 36.34 -52.26
N GLY A 574 12.35 37.17 -53.20
CA GLY A 574 11.48 38.07 -54.00
C GLY A 574 12.22 39.27 -54.61
N ASP A 575 11.92 39.59 -55.87
CA ASP A 575 12.51 40.71 -56.65
C ASP A 575 11.88 42.10 -56.31
N GLY A 576 11.44 42.28 -55.07
CA GLY A 576 11.04 43.59 -54.52
C GLY A 576 9.85 44.30 -55.18
N ARG A 577 8.98 43.59 -55.94
CA ARG A 577 7.81 44.20 -56.61
C ARG A 577 6.44 43.59 -56.30
N THR A 578 6.33 42.28 -56.10
CA THR A 578 5.11 41.59 -55.62
C THR A 578 5.51 40.26 -55.01
N ASP A 579 4.93 39.92 -53.85
CA ASP A 579 5.18 38.73 -53.01
C ASP A 579 6.63 38.56 -52.50
N GLU A 580 6.90 39.14 -51.31
CA GLU A 580 8.04 38.74 -50.46
C GLU A 580 7.67 37.49 -49.67
N THR A 581 8.24 36.32 -50.00
CA THR A 581 8.12 35.12 -49.16
C THR A 581 9.29 35.03 -48.18
N ILE A 582 8.99 34.74 -46.91
CA ILE A 582 10.00 34.53 -45.86
C ILE A 582 10.14 33.03 -45.63
N GLU A 583 11.31 32.49 -45.99
CA GLU A 583 11.61 31.06 -45.87
C GLU A 583 12.48 30.80 -44.63
N LEU A 584 12.03 29.88 -43.78
CA LEU A 584 12.72 29.45 -42.57
C LEU A 584 13.65 28.28 -42.89
N ARG A 585 14.92 28.37 -42.48
CA ARG A 585 15.96 27.36 -42.69
C ARG A 585 16.65 27.02 -41.38
N ALA A 586 16.93 25.74 -41.15
CA ALA A 586 17.73 25.27 -40.03
C ALA A 586 19.16 24.98 -40.46
N LEU A 587 20.15 25.24 -39.60
CA LEU A 587 21.53 24.87 -39.85
C LEU A 587 21.75 23.38 -39.57
N LEU A 588 22.30 22.66 -40.54
CA LEU A 588 22.81 21.30 -40.39
C LEU A 588 24.33 21.29 -40.55
N LEU A 589 25.02 20.42 -39.81
CA LEU A 589 26.46 20.20 -39.90
C LEU A 589 26.75 18.74 -40.30
N GLN A 590 27.60 18.51 -41.32
CA GLN A 590 27.99 17.17 -41.76
C GLN A 590 29.23 16.71 -40.98
N ARG A 591 29.16 15.53 -40.34
CA ARG A 591 30.28 14.97 -39.57
C ARG A 591 31.44 14.56 -40.47
N ALA A 592 32.66 14.92 -40.07
CA ALA A 592 33.87 14.61 -40.80
C ALA A 592 34.13 13.09 -40.92
N SER A 593 34.71 12.69 -42.05
CA SER A 593 35.15 11.32 -42.42
C SER A 593 36.19 10.64 -41.50
N ASN A 594 36.51 11.23 -40.35
CA ASN A 594 37.40 10.69 -39.32
C ASN A 594 36.68 10.24 -38.03
N GLY A 595 35.37 10.43 -37.93
CA GLY A 595 34.57 10.18 -36.73
C GLY A 595 33.56 9.02 -36.83
N SER A 596 32.89 8.71 -35.71
CA SER A 596 31.73 7.80 -35.73
C SER A 596 30.54 8.47 -36.42
N LYS A 597 29.85 7.72 -37.29
CA LYS A 597 28.74 8.20 -38.16
C LYS A 597 29.21 9.16 -39.28
N GLU A 598 30.24 8.75 -40.03
CA GLU A 598 30.68 9.37 -41.28
C GLU A 598 29.51 9.68 -42.25
N GLY A 599 29.51 10.89 -42.83
CA GLY A 599 28.53 11.33 -43.82
C GLY A 599 27.09 11.48 -43.30
N TYR A 600 26.87 11.44 -41.98
CA TYR A 600 25.60 11.84 -41.37
C TYR A 600 25.59 13.34 -41.06
N TRP A 601 24.39 13.90 -41.12
CA TRP A 601 24.11 15.28 -40.75
C TRP A 601 23.57 15.34 -39.30
N ASP A 602 24.10 16.26 -38.52
CA ASP A 602 23.61 16.60 -37.18
C ASP A 602 22.78 17.89 -37.21
N ILE A 603 21.86 18.03 -36.25
CA ILE A 603 20.82 19.08 -36.17
C ILE A 603 21.41 20.49 -35.89
N GLY A 604 22.68 20.54 -35.52
CA GLY A 604 23.40 21.75 -35.15
C GLY A 604 24.57 21.43 -34.22
N PRO A 605 25.27 22.44 -33.69
CA PRO A 605 26.43 22.24 -32.82
C PRO A 605 26.01 21.70 -31.44
N GLY A 606 26.83 20.82 -30.87
CA GLY A 606 26.59 20.25 -29.55
C GLY A 606 27.70 19.31 -29.09
N GLY A 607 27.91 19.27 -27.77
CA GLY A 607 29.04 18.59 -27.16
C GLY A 607 28.87 18.40 -25.65
N CYS A 608 29.86 17.76 -25.03
CA CYS A 608 29.85 17.52 -23.59
C CYS A 608 30.15 18.82 -22.84
N VAL A 609 29.58 18.95 -21.63
CA VAL A 609 29.98 20.00 -20.69
C VAL A 609 31.39 19.70 -20.19
N GLU A 610 32.31 20.64 -20.36
CA GLU A 610 33.71 20.54 -19.96
C GLU A 610 33.93 21.05 -18.52
N THR A 611 35.08 20.72 -17.94
CA THR A 611 35.42 21.11 -16.55
C THR A 611 35.56 22.62 -16.36
N GLY A 612 35.89 23.35 -17.44
CA GLY A 612 35.99 24.81 -17.47
C GLY A 612 34.66 25.56 -17.62
N ASP A 613 33.58 24.88 -18.00
CA ASP A 613 32.25 25.51 -18.14
C ASP A 613 31.66 25.76 -16.74
N ALA A 614 31.30 27.01 -16.45
CA ALA A 614 30.72 27.39 -15.15
C ALA A 614 29.19 27.21 -15.11
N THR A 615 28.53 27.36 -16.26
CA THR A 615 27.07 27.26 -16.47
C THR A 615 26.77 26.45 -17.74
N LEU A 616 25.51 26.04 -17.93
CA LEU A 616 25.08 25.43 -19.20
C LEU A 616 25.17 26.45 -20.37
N GLN A 617 25.09 27.74 -20.06
CA GLN A 617 25.34 28.82 -21.01
C GLN A 617 26.76 28.79 -21.55
N ASP A 618 27.78 28.82 -20.68
CA ASP A 618 29.18 28.80 -21.13
C ASP A 618 29.48 27.57 -22.01
N ALA A 619 28.92 26.41 -21.66
CA ALA A 619 29.08 25.18 -22.42
C ALA A 619 28.50 25.28 -23.84
N ILE A 620 27.29 25.82 -24.02
CA ILE A 620 26.70 25.92 -25.36
C ILE A 620 27.28 27.10 -26.16
N GLU A 621 27.67 28.20 -25.50
CA GLU A 621 28.42 29.29 -26.14
C GLU A 621 29.76 28.78 -26.70
N ARG A 622 30.49 27.98 -25.91
CA ARG A 622 31.73 27.30 -26.33
C ARG A 622 31.49 26.38 -27.52
N GLU A 623 30.51 25.47 -27.47
CA GLU A 623 30.27 24.51 -28.57
C GLU A 623 29.77 25.18 -29.86
N VAL A 624 28.94 26.22 -29.76
CA VAL A 624 28.47 26.99 -30.93
C VAL A 624 29.63 27.74 -31.57
N MET A 625 30.42 28.48 -30.78
CA MET A 625 31.57 29.23 -31.27
C MET A 625 32.65 28.31 -31.85
N LYS A 626 32.95 27.19 -31.18
CA LYS A 626 33.90 26.17 -31.64
C LYS A 626 33.47 25.55 -32.96
N SER A 627 32.20 25.21 -33.11
CA SER A 627 31.68 24.45 -34.26
C SER A 627 31.36 25.30 -35.49
N THR A 628 30.93 26.55 -35.29
CA THR A 628 30.38 27.41 -36.35
C THR A 628 31.04 28.79 -36.45
N GLY A 629 31.89 29.19 -35.50
CA GLY A 629 32.49 30.53 -35.48
C GLY A 629 31.50 31.68 -35.21
N LEU A 630 30.22 31.39 -34.94
CA LEU A 630 29.18 32.40 -34.76
C LEU A 630 29.04 32.79 -33.28
N PRO A 631 29.05 34.09 -32.92
CA PRO A 631 28.85 34.52 -31.54
C PRO A 631 27.40 34.29 -31.12
N PHE A 632 27.22 33.60 -29.98
CA PHE A 632 25.93 33.40 -29.35
C PHE A 632 25.30 34.73 -28.92
N SER A 633 23.98 34.86 -29.11
CA SER A 633 23.24 36.07 -28.74
C SER A 633 22.20 35.80 -27.63
N LYS A 634 21.40 34.73 -27.75
CA LYS A 634 20.38 34.33 -26.76
C LYS A 634 19.80 32.95 -27.05
N ILE A 635 19.23 32.30 -26.03
CA ILE A 635 18.20 31.27 -26.25
C ILE A 635 16.92 31.93 -26.78
N VAL A 636 16.21 31.25 -27.69
CA VAL A 636 14.81 31.54 -28.03
C VAL A 636 13.87 30.51 -27.39
N HIS A 637 14.21 29.21 -27.38
CA HIS A 637 13.47 28.17 -26.65
C HIS A 637 14.37 27.08 -26.05
N SER A 638 13.98 26.53 -24.90
CA SER A 638 14.44 25.21 -24.45
C SER A 638 13.58 24.10 -25.07
N LEU A 639 14.21 22.98 -25.41
CA LEU A 639 13.55 21.78 -25.92
C LEU A 639 13.51 20.70 -24.83
N SER A 640 12.75 19.62 -25.05
CA SER A 640 12.61 18.56 -24.05
C SER A 640 13.95 17.85 -23.82
N VAL A 641 14.39 17.85 -22.56
CA VAL A 641 15.65 17.22 -22.12
C VAL A 641 15.61 15.71 -22.42
N LYS A 642 16.67 15.21 -23.06
CA LYS A 642 16.78 13.79 -23.44
C LYS A 642 17.67 13.04 -22.44
N GLN A 643 17.39 11.75 -22.24
CA GLN A 643 18.17 10.88 -21.38
C GLN A 643 18.40 9.53 -22.09
N TRP A 644 19.62 9.01 -22.02
CA TRP A 644 19.96 7.65 -22.44
C TRP A 644 20.99 7.04 -21.50
N SER A 645 21.26 5.74 -21.65
CA SER A 645 22.38 5.10 -20.97
C SER A 645 23.21 4.31 -21.97
N ARG A 646 24.52 4.21 -21.71
CA ARG A 646 25.45 3.43 -22.54
C ARG A 646 26.26 2.51 -21.63
N SER A 647 26.12 1.22 -21.84
CA SER A 647 26.97 0.20 -21.22
C SER A 647 28.16 -0.10 -22.11
N THR A 648 29.36 0.04 -21.57
CA THR A 648 30.58 -0.57 -22.10
C THR A 648 30.92 -1.82 -21.28
N HIS A 649 31.95 -2.58 -21.69
CA HIS A 649 32.36 -3.77 -20.94
C HIS A 649 32.90 -3.50 -19.53
N SER A 650 33.15 -2.23 -19.16
CA SER A 650 33.69 -1.83 -17.86
C SER A 650 32.76 -0.92 -17.05
N GLU A 651 31.87 -0.14 -17.66
CA GLU A 651 31.02 0.83 -16.97
C GLU A 651 29.63 0.99 -17.62
N GLN A 652 28.62 1.32 -16.82
CA GLN A 652 27.33 1.82 -17.30
C GLN A 652 27.24 3.32 -16.96
N ARG A 653 27.16 4.19 -17.97
CA ARG A 653 27.00 5.65 -17.78
C ARG A 653 25.60 6.10 -18.22
N GLU A 654 24.94 6.89 -17.38
CA GLU A 654 23.71 7.62 -17.74
C GLU A 654 24.08 9.02 -18.28
N TRP A 655 23.40 9.43 -19.36
CA TRP A 655 23.64 10.67 -20.09
C TRP A 655 22.37 11.51 -20.13
N ILE A 656 22.53 12.84 -20.06
CA ILE A 656 21.46 13.81 -20.24
C ILE A 656 21.89 14.83 -21.30
N GLU A 657 21.01 15.14 -22.24
CA GLU A 657 21.19 16.23 -23.21
C GLU A 657 20.19 17.35 -22.96
N PHE A 658 20.68 18.58 -22.94
CA PHE A 658 19.90 19.81 -22.91
C PHE A 658 19.91 20.45 -24.32
N PRO A 659 18.88 20.19 -25.15
CA PRO A 659 18.72 20.82 -26.45
C PRO A 659 18.06 22.21 -26.33
N TYR A 660 18.56 23.17 -27.09
CA TYR A 660 18.06 24.56 -27.15
C TYR A 660 17.87 25.03 -28.60
N ILE A 661 16.86 25.86 -28.84
CA ILE A 661 16.79 26.72 -30.04
C ILE A 661 17.43 28.07 -29.67
N ILE A 662 18.44 28.48 -30.42
CA ILE A 662 19.23 29.69 -30.11
C ILE A 662 19.25 30.68 -31.27
N SER A 663 19.53 31.93 -30.93
CA SER A 663 19.86 33.02 -31.85
C SER A 663 21.34 33.36 -31.70
N VAL A 664 22.00 33.56 -32.83
CA VAL A 664 23.38 34.07 -32.93
C VAL A 664 23.36 35.51 -33.47
N SER A 665 24.44 36.25 -33.26
CA SER A 665 24.65 37.60 -33.80
C SER A 665 25.71 37.60 -34.91
N GLU A 666 25.71 38.63 -35.74
CA GLU A 666 26.77 38.88 -36.73
C GLU A 666 27.84 39.81 -36.11
N SER A 667 29.11 39.61 -36.48
CA SER A 667 30.23 40.46 -36.06
C SER A 667 30.38 41.65 -37.01
N ASP A 668 29.56 42.68 -36.80
CA ASP A 668 29.68 43.96 -37.50
C ASP A 668 30.84 44.79 -36.93
N GLU A 669 31.97 44.87 -37.64
CA GLU A 669 32.84 46.06 -37.54
C GLU A 669 32.32 47.16 -38.48
N ASP A 670 32.21 48.36 -37.91
CA ASP A 670 32.02 49.70 -38.50
C ASP A 670 30.60 50.31 -38.78
N ILE A 671 30.38 51.41 -38.05
CA ILE A 671 29.50 52.59 -38.27
C ILE A 671 28.05 52.55 -37.71
N PRO A 672 27.66 53.54 -36.87
CA PRO A 672 26.31 53.63 -36.28
C PRO A 672 25.34 54.52 -37.07
N LEU A 673 24.02 54.26 -36.99
CA LEU A 673 23.01 55.28 -36.62
C LEU A 673 21.58 54.75 -36.35
N ALA A 674 20.98 55.27 -35.27
CA ALA A 674 19.59 55.71 -35.11
C ALA A 674 18.38 54.90 -35.66
N SER A 675 17.63 54.33 -34.70
CA SER A 675 16.16 54.37 -34.58
C SER A 675 15.25 53.74 -35.67
N SER A 676 14.44 52.77 -35.18
CA SER A 676 13.22 52.19 -35.79
C SER A 676 13.42 51.17 -36.92
N GLY A 677 12.70 50.05 -36.81
CA GLY A 677 12.80 48.91 -37.72
C GLY A 677 13.82 47.86 -37.25
N ARG A 678 13.35 46.67 -36.86
CA ARG A 678 14.23 45.51 -36.69
C ARG A 678 14.69 45.08 -38.09
N ALA A 679 15.96 45.31 -38.43
CA ALA A 679 16.58 44.67 -39.57
C ALA A 679 16.62 43.15 -39.31
N PHE A 680 16.02 42.37 -40.21
CA PHE A 680 15.96 40.91 -40.08
C PHE A 680 16.51 40.26 -41.36
N GLY A 681 17.65 39.58 -41.20
CA GLY A 681 18.23 38.62 -42.15
C GLY A 681 19.64 39.00 -42.60
N ARG A 682 20.64 38.15 -42.30
CA ARG A 682 21.89 38.02 -43.10
C ARG A 682 22.85 36.84 -42.82
N ILE A 683 22.58 35.93 -41.87
CA ILE A 683 23.44 34.73 -41.65
C ILE A 683 23.62 33.95 -42.95
N SER A 684 24.78 34.09 -43.59
CA SER A 684 25.06 33.62 -44.95
C SER A 684 26.43 32.96 -45.12
N GLN A 685 27.32 33.09 -44.12
CA GLN A 685 28.63 32.44 -44.08
C GLN A 685 28.90 31.93 -42.65
N ILE A 686 29.65 30.83 -42.57
CA ILE A 686 30.14 30.21 -41.32
C ILE A 686 31.66 30.33 -41.35
N GLU A 687 32.23 31.05 -40.38
CA GLU A 687 33.67 31.30 -40.32
C GLU A 687 34.39 30.15 -39.61
N GLY A 688 34.88 29.19 -40.40
CA GLY A 688 35.72 28.10 -39.90
C GLY A 688 34.93 26.97 -39.26
N ILE A 689 34.56 25.98 -40.08
CA ILE A 689 33.99 24.71 -39.62
C ILE A 689 35.03 23.98 -38.74
N ALA A 690 34.64 23.52 -37.55
CA ALA A 690 35.51 22.72 -36.69
C ALA A 690 35.98 21.42 -37.38
N LYS A 691 37.16 20.91 -37.01
CA LYS A 691 37.72 19.63 -37.51
C LYS A 691 36.82 18.39 -37.34
N GLU A 692 35.78 18.49 -36.53
CA GLU A 692 34.78 17.45 -36.26
C GLU A 692 33.68 17.39 -37.34
N TYR A 693 33.56 18.45 -38.14
CA TYR A 693 32.61 18.60 -39.24
C TYR A 693 33.37 18.92 -40.55
N GLU A 694 32.80 18.54 -41.69
CA GLU A 694 33.43 18.73 -43.01
C GLU A 694 32.62 19.64 -43.96
N ASP A 695 31.32 19.83 -43.71
CA ASP A 695 30.44 20.69 -44.51
C ASP A 695 29.26 21.21 -43.66
N PHE A 696 28.53 22.22 -44.16
CA PHE A 696 27.31 22.75 -43.53
C PHE A 696 26.21 23.05 -44.57
N ALA A 697 24.95 23.01 -44.13
CA ALA A 697 23.81 23.28 -45.01
C ALA A 697 22.67 23.99 -44.29
N TRP A 698 22.08 24.99 -44.95
CA TRP A 698 20.85 25.65 -44.52
C TRP A 698 19.62 24.97 -45.13
N ALA A 699 19.11 23.96 -44.41
CA ALA A 699 18.05 23.08 -44.87
C ALA A 699 16.66 23.66 -44.58
N THR A 700 15.75 23.56 -45.56
CA THR A 700 14.32 23.86 -45.37
C THR A 700 13.58 22.65 -44.80
N GLU A 701 12.44 22.90 -44.14
CA GLU A 701 11.56 21.84 -43.66
C GLU A 701 11.15 20.85 -44.77
N ALA A 702 10.88 21.37 -45.97
CA ALA A 702 10.48 20.57 -47.14
C ALA A 702 11.59 19.61 -47.58
N GLU A 703 12.85 20.07 -47.62
CA GLU A 703 14.01 19.23 -47.96
C GLU A 703 14.27 18.14 -46.92
N ILE A 704 14.02 18.44 -45.64
CA ILE A 704 14.13 17.47 -44.54
C ILE A 704 13.02 16.42 -44.63
N ARG A 705 11.76 16.82 -44.89
CA ARG A 705 10.65 15.89 -45.15
C ARG A 705 10.88 15.03 -46.40
N ALA A 706 11.55 15.58 -47.40
CA ALA A 706 11.93 14.86 -48.62
C ALA A 706 13.16 13.93 -48.46
N GLY A 707 13.80 13.90 -47.28
CA GLY A 707 14.96 13.03 -47.02
C GLY A 707 16.23 13.44 -47.77
N LYS A 708 16.39 14.72 -48.14
CA LYS A 708 17.58 15.23 -48.85
C LYS A 708 18.88 15.06 -48.06
N TYR A 709 18.79 15.04 -46.72
CA TYR A 709 19.91 14.94 -45.79
C TYR A 709 19.88 13.62 -45.04
N LYS A 710 21.04 12.96 -44.92
CA LYS A 710 21.19 11.68 -44.20
C LYS A 710 21.26 11.91 -42.69
N LEU A 711 20.09 12.03 -42.06
CA LEU A 711 19.92 12.22 -40.62
C LEU A 711 19.89 10.87 -39.88
N HIS A 712 20.21 10.87 -38.58
CA HIS A 712 20.03 9.71 -37.71
C HIS A 712 18.54 9.51 -37.33
N GLU A 713 18.12 8.30 -36.95
CA GLU A 713 16.69 7.89 -36.92
C GLU A 713 15.75 8.77 -36.05
N ASP A 714 16.26 9.46 -35.02
CA ASP A 714 15.47 10.42 -34.23
C ASP A 714 15.60 11.88 -34.70
N HIS A 715 16.70 12.23 -35.39
CA HIS A 715 17.08 13.61 -35.69
C HIS A 715 16.10 14.31 -36.63
N GLN A 716 15.50 13.55 -37.57
CA GLN A 716 14.51 14.07 -38.50
C GLN A 716 13.21 14.52 -37.80
N ASN A 717 12.75 13.76 -36.79
CA ASN A 717 11.54 14.12 -36.04
C ASN A 717 11.80 15.34 -35.13
N ILE A 718 12.95 15.35 -34.45
CA ILE A 718 13.37 16.45 -33.57
C ILE A 718 13.43 17.78 -34.33
N ILE A 719 14.07 17.82 -35.51
CA ILE A 719 14.21 19.08 -36.25
C ILE A 719 12.86 19.59 -36.76
N LEU A 720 11.94 18.69 -37.18
CA LEU A 720 10.58 19.07 -37.58
C LEU A 720 9.77 19.66 -36.41
N GLU A 721 9.91 19.10 -35.20
CA GLU A 721 9.33 19.68 -33.97
C GLU A 721 9.90 21.09 -33.69
N CYS A 722 11.20 21.31 -33.96
CA CYS A 722 11.83 22.61 -33.83
C CYS A 722 11.26 23.63 -34.84
N PHE A 723 11.05 23.24 -36.10
CA PHE A 723 10.39 24.09 -37.11
C PHE A 723 8.98 24.51 -36.67
N GLU A 724 8.20 23.60 -36.07
CA GLU A 724 6.85 23.89 -35.59
C GLU A 724 6.85 24.82 -34.38
N LYS A 725 7.77 24.60 -33.42
CA LYS A 725 7.95 25.49 -32.27
C LYS A 725 8.38 26.90 -32.68
N GLU A 726 9.35 27.03 -33.58
CA GLU A 726 9.86 28.33 -34.06
C GLU A 726 8.79 29.13 -34.81
N ARG A 727 7.95 28.48 -35.64
CA ARG A 727 6.76 29.11 -36.24
C ARG A 727 5.75 29.57 -35.20
N THR A 728 5.49 28.74 -34.19
CA THR A 728 4.49 29.02 -33.15
C THR A 728 4.91 30.19 -32.25
N ALA A 729 6.21 30.38 -32.08
CA ALA A 729 6.81 31.53 -31.39
C ALA A 729 6.67 32.83 -32.21
N ASN A 730 7.02 32.77 -33.50
CA ASN A 730 7.06 33.92 -34.39
C ASN A 730 5.76 34.13 -35.20
N LYS A 731 4.61 34.19 -34.50
CA LYS A 731 3.24 34.50 -35.02
C LYS A 731 3.04 35.88 -35.69
N ARG A 732 4.09 36.48 -36.23
CA ARG A 732 4.07 37.70 -37.06
C ARG A 732 4.66 37.49 -38.45
N LEU A 733 5.09 36.28 -38.78
CA LEU A 733 5.39 35.86 -40.14
C LEU A 733 4.08 35.33 -40.77
N PRO A 734 3.74 35.73 -42.00
CA PRO A 734 2.50 35.34 -42.68
C PRO A 734 2.47 33.84 -43.03
#